data_AF-A0A9J7N107-F1
#
_entry.id   AF-A0A9J7N107-F1
#
_cell.length_a   1.000
_cell.length_b   1.000
_cell.length_c   1.000
_cell.angle_alpha   90.00
_cell.angle_beta   90.00
_cell.angle_gamma   90.00
#
_symmetry.space_group_name_H-M   'P 1'
#
loop_
_entity.id
_entity.type
_entity.pdbx_description
1 polymer ?
#
loop_
_entity_poly.entity_id
_entity_poly.type
_entity_poly.pdbx_seq_one_letter_code
_entity_poly.pdbx_strand_id
1 'polypeptide(L)'
;MPTVLDYDPLTDYVYWFDSRDNVIKRAHHHDGSDSETIIETANNDARGLALDYAAGNIYWSVHDTHTISAAKKNGSSARTLLTSPATLWPYNLVLDPRNGFMYWADGGYGIIHRASLDGTNHTALIAGLSHPYAITIDYNEDRLYYRDQQYGIYSSDLLGNDVREVLYEEGKWVRGIAVDEHFIYWSSNWMSKSDMTRTVLVDGLGGPWGIYITEAGPAEIPCSPGYFPCGQGNACILAWKRCDEATDCPDGRDEEGCVCLPIPVDFDLGDRLAVLPNQLGQTTFEEIQNSSTVAILNSSPNNAETQHPEFREFASVVIFPRCVVSVASCSSSQHGVDTTSCLGTQLLACRSWCEEVLAMADDRMKDQLPACDLFPSPQNGCWNLKPEWKNNEFCYHGNGMNYRGRSSKTISGAECVKWSDAQAGFYTTEYPWANLVNNYCRNPTGHDRPFCLVEEGRQEDCDLIPCNENGCWDMGPPTNGIRVPAKRFYNVGERVTYTCNEGYNLDFRHTSRVTCFEDGIWQYDKPSCSVDISGKLEEDLLNGYSESQPPDIERGGHTIIVFNGTVEEVIDLDEKKERLVASIVIDFTWRDSRLEWKPKYFGNIETLSVVGSSIWTPTFTLKRNADPLYRGLPDDVLLLISTDGTVRWRVETLTSTICTTHPFFFPADTMECHICFSVSPAIDQIVECGGGSSCDVWSSPQQEGEWNRKDKIFAKGNKEACFAVQLERIPLFHIATTVGPCAILVVLMTITFIMPIDKGDRIAFGVTIQLSMVVSLVFVTEVLPVKGQLPFLATLIVVCMGLMGLFLFFTMGIITLHDKEGSLSPMSKTFFLQYMAKFLLLGDLTEKEAASEDGEAGLTVRTLAYRERTDRDVPADGMAEVDGKSPAALSETIRQLSGPLTRMETAMSSGFRDLISIIEDQAMKNEQEISDYTLLARVLDRLCLVLYVISIAVAVPMTMHLGT
;
A
#
# COMPACT_ATOMS: atom_id res chain seq x y z
N MET A 1 -49.43 -27.25 3.76
CA MET A 1 -49.84 -26.54 2.53
C MET A 1 -48.63 -25.77 2.07
N PRO A 2 -48.29 -25.75 0.78
CA PRO A 2 -47.14 -24.98 0.32
C PRO A 2 -47.38 -23.49 0.55
N THR A 3 -46.49 -22.80 1.25
CA THR A 3 -46.59 -21.35 1.51
C THR A 3 -45.57 -20.53 0.72
N VAL A 4 -44.40 -21.10 0.47
CA VAL A 4 -43.33 -20.53 -0.35
C VAL A 4 -42.65 -21.64 -1.16
N LEU A 5 -42.17 -21.31 -2.36
CA LEU A 5 -41.49 -22.24 -3.26
C LEU A 5 -40.40 -21.52 -4.07
N ASP A 6 -39.46 -22.31 -4.57
CA ASP A 6 -38.42 -21.92 -5.52
C ASP A 6 -38.10 -23.12 -6.44
N TYR A 7 -37.51 -22.90 -7.61
CA TYR A 7 -37.26 -23.93 -8.62
C TYR A 7 -35.80 -23.96 -9.06
N ASP A 8 -35.23 -25.16 -9.15
CA ASP A 8 -33.88 -25.37 -9.66
C ASP A 8 -33.91 -25.78 -11.15
N PRO A 9 -33.54 -24.89 -12.09
CA PRO A 9 -33.58 -25.19 -13.52
C PRO A 9 -32.52 -26.22 -13.95
N LEU A 10 -31.47 -26.46 -13.16
CA LEU A 10 -30.41 -27.41 -13.52
C LEU A 10 -30.79 -28.86 -13.22
N THR A 11 -31.60 -29.07 -12.18
CA THR A 11 -31.95 -30.41 -11.68
C THR A 11 -33.44 -30.73 -11.81
N ASP A 12 -34.23 -29.77 -12.29
CA ASP A 12 -35.69 -29.86 -12.44
C ASP A 12 -36.45 -30.16 -11.13
N TYR A 13 -35.90 -29.75 -9.99
CA TYR A 13 -36.58 -29.87 -8.69
C TYR A 13 -37.26 -28.58 -8.28
N VAL A 14 -38.51 -28.69 -7.82
CA VAL A 14 -39.20 -27.62 -7.09
C VAL A 14 -38.96 -27.84 -5.61
N TYR A 15 -38.54 -26.81 -4.91
CA TYR A 15 -38.41 -26.78 -3.46
C TYR A 15 -39.55 -25.96 -2.86
N TRP A 16 -40.18 -26.45 -1.81
CA TRP A 16 -41.25 -25.71 -1.13
C TRP A 16 -41.28 -25.98 0.37
N PHE A 17 -41.77 -25.00 1.13
CA PHE A 17 -42.09 -25.19 2.54
C PHE A 17 -43.53 -25.67 2.70
N ASP A 18 -43.72 -26.81 3.35
CA ASP A 18 -45.03 -27.36 3.67
C ASP A 18 -45.46 -26.99 5.10
N SER A 19 -46.37 -26.03 5.23
CA SER A 19 -46.86 -25.54 6.52
C SER A 19 -47.70 -26.53 7.34
N ARG A 20 -48.09 -27.69 6.77
CA ARG A 20 -48.78 -28.74 7.55
C ARG A 20 -47.79 -29.58 8.33
N ASP A 21 -46.66 -29.86 7.69
CA ASP A 21 -45.64 -30.77 8.20
C ASP A 21 -44.44 -30.00 8.81
N ASN A 22 -44.37 -28.68 8.59
CA ASN A 22 -43.27 -27.80 9.00
C ASN A 22 -41.91 -28.28 8.49
N VAL A 23 -41.86 -28.62 7.20
CA VAL A 23 -40.66 -29.11 6.54
C VAL A 23 -40.48 -28.46 5.17
N ILE A 24 -39.22 -28.36 4.72
CA ILE A 24 -38.88 -28.02 3.34
C ILE A 24 -38.74 -29.32 2.56
N LYS A 25 -39.54 -29.48 1.51
CA LYS A 25 -39.53 -30.64 0.62
C LYS A 25 -39.02 -30.25 -0.76
N ARG A 26 -38.57 -31.24 -1.51
CA ARG A 26 -38.35 -31.11 -2.95
C ARG A 26 -38.98 -32.28 -3.71
N ALA A 27 -39.34 -32.04 -4.96
CA ALA A 27 -39.78 -33.07 -5.90
C ALA A 27 -39.53 -32.58 -7.33
N HIS A 28 -39.46 -33.50 -8.29
CA HIS A 28 -39.38 -33.15 -9.70
C HIS A 28 -40.62 -32.37 -10.16
N HIS A 29 -40.42 -31.32 -10.97
CA HIS A 29 -41.48 -30.45 -11.45
C HIS A 29 -42.48 -31.18 -12.36
N HIS A 30 -41.99 -32.02 -13.28
CA HIS A 30 -42.82 -32.64 -14.32
C HIS A 30 -43.81 -33.71 -13.79
N ASP A 31 -43.34 -34.61 -12.92
CA ASP A 31 -44.13 -35.78 -12.47
C ASP A 31 -44.36 -35.84 -10.96
N GLY A 32 -43.72 -34.96 -10.17
CA GLY A 32 -43.76 -35.02 -8.70
C GLY A 32 -43.07 -36.25 -8.09
N SER A 33 -42.30 -36.99 -8.90
CA SER A 33 -41.48 -38.11 -8.46
C SER A 33 -40.30 -37.63 -7.61
N ASP A 34 -39.72 -38.56 -6.85
CA ASP A 34 -38.58 -38.28 -5.97
C ASP A 34 -38.87 -37.19 -4.92
N SER A 35 -40.12 -37.18 -4.41
CA SER A 35 -40.52 -36.30 -3.33
C SER A 35 -39.82 -36.70 -2.03
N GLU A 36 -38.97 -35.82 -1.52
CA GLU A 36 -38.26 -36.03 -0.27
C GLU A 36 -38.26 -34.79 0.64
N THR A 37 -38.07 -35.03 1.94
CA THR A 37 -37.93 -33.99 2.95
C THR A 37 -36.45 -33.64 3.11
N ILE A 38 -36.12 -32.36 2.92
CA ILE A 38 -34.74 -31.85 2.93
C ILE A 38 -34.37 -31.29 4.31
N ILE A 39 -35.27 -30.48 4.89
CA ILE A 39 -35.05 -29.83 6.19
C ILE A 39 -36.31 -29.94 7.04
N GLU A 40 -36.16 -30.37 8.29
CA GLU A 40 -37.21 -30.29 9.30
C GLU A 40 -37.04 -28.97 10.10
N THR A 41 -37.99 -28.03 10.00
CA THR A 41 -37.83 -26.69 10.59
C THR A 41 -38.31 -26.59 12.04
N ALA A 42 -38.50 -27.74 12.72
CA ALA A 42 -38.89 -27.84 14.13
C ALA A 42 -40.13 -26.98 14.51
N ASN A 43 -41.21 -27.07 13.72
CA ASN A 43 -42.49 -26.35 13.91
C ASN A 43 -42.48 -24.83 13.70
N ASN A 44 -41.54 -24.31 12.92
CA ASN A 44 -41.48 -22.87 12.68
C ASN A 44 -41.94 -22.47 11.28
N ASP A 45 -42.74 -21.40 11.20
CA ASP A 45 -43.36 -20.91 9.98
C ASP A 45 -42.33 -20.22 9.06
N ALA A 46 -41.88 -20.93 8.02
CA ALA A 46 -40.98 -20.38 7.02
C ALA A 46 -41.75 -19.53 5.98
N ARG A 47 -41.31 -18.29 5.81
CA ARG A 47 -42.01 -17.25 5.00
C ARG A 47 -41.26 -16.87 3.73
N GLY A 48 -39.97 -17.20 3.64
CA GLY A 48 -39.11 -16.97 2.49
C GLY A 48 -38.22 -18.19 2.24
N LEU A 49 -38.00 -18.49 0.97
CA LEU A 49 -37.15 -19.58 0.49
C LEU A 49 -36.45 -19.08 -0.76
N ALA A 50 -35.13 -19.22 -0.84
CA ALA A 50 -34.36 -18.90 -2.03
C ALA A 50 -33.21 -19.90 -2.24
N LEU A 51 -32.95 -20.23 -3.50
CA LEU A 51 -31.92 -21.18 -3.92
C LEU A 51 -30.77 -20.45 -4.61
N ASP A 52 -29.56 -20.77 -4.17
CA ASP A 52 -28.36 -20.53 -4.97
C ASP A 52 -28.11 -21.78 -5.80
N TYR A 53 -28.65 -21.78 -7.03
CA TYR A 53 -28.58 -22.97 -7.87
C TYR A 53 -27.15 -23.28 -8.34
N ALA A 54 -26.29 -22.26 -8.47
CA ALA A 54 -24.91 -22.40 -8.92
C ALA A 54 -24.01 -22.94 -7.80
N ALA A 55 -24.11 -22.40 -6.58
CA ALA A 55 -23.29 -22.85 -5.44
C ALA A 55 -23.88 -24.06 -4.69
N GLY A 56 -25.13 -24.45 -4.99
CA GLY A 56 -25.75 -25.63 -4.40
C GLY A 56 -26.28 -25.42 -2.97
N ASN A 57 -26.69 -24.20 -2.62
CA ASN A 57 -27.18 -23.84 -1.29
C ASN A 57 -28.67 -23.43 -1.29
N ILE A 58 -29.33 -23.62 -0.16
CA ILE A 58 -30.72 -23.22 0.10
C ILE A 58 -30.79 -22.31 1.32
N TYR A 59 -31.56 -21.23 1.21
CA TYR A 59 -31.74 -20.20 2.23
C TYR A 59 -33.20 -20.09 2.58
N TRP A 60 -33.52 -19.98 3.87
CA TRP A 60 -34.90 -19.80 4.32
C TRP A 60 -34.98 -18.87 5.52
N SER A 61 -36.06 -18.09 5.56
CA SER A 61 -36.41 -17.22 6.68
C SER A 61 -37.52 -17.84 7.50
N VAL A 62 -37.40 -17.70 8.81
CA VAL A 62 -38.32 -18.27 9.79
C VAL A 62 -38.88 -17.16 10.66
N HIS A 63 -40.19 -16.96 10.57
CA HIS A 63 -40.89 -15.86 11.22
C HIS A 63 -40.87 -15.98 12.75
N ASP A 64 -41.24 -17.15 13.27
CA ASP A 64 -41.49 -17.34 14.71
C ASP A 64 -40.22 -17.36 15.56
N THR A 65 -39.09 -17.80 14.97
CA THR A 65 -37.79 -17.84 15.65
C THR A 65 -36.93 -16.61 15.35
N HIS A 66 -37.38 -15.73 14.45
CA HIS A 66 -36.65 -14.54 14.04
C HIS A 66 -35.26 -14.89 13.48
N THR A 67 -35.21 -15.88 12.58
CA THR A 67 -33.94 -16.37 12.02
C THR A 67 -33.93 -16.44 10.49
N ILE A 68 -32.75 -16.29 9.92
CA ILE A 68 -32.45 -16.68 8.54
C ILE A 68 -31.37 -17.74 8.59
N SER A 69 -31.62 -18.88 7.94
CA SER A 69 -30.75 -20.05 7.96
C SER A 69 -30.41 -20.49 6.54
N ALA A 70 -29.30 -21.19 6.41
CA ALA A 70 -28.83 -21.75 5.14
C ALA A 70 -28.33 -23.18 5.31
N ALA A 71 -28.45 -23.97 4.25
CA ALA A 71 -27.97 -25.35 4.16
C ALA A 71 -27.52 -25.65 2.73
N LYS A 72 -26.91 -26.81 2.51
CA LYS A 72 -26.77 -27.35 1.14
C LYS A 72 -28.14 -27.78 0.61
N LYS A 73 -28.32 -27.83 -0.71
CA LYS A 73 -29.55 -28.30 -1.39
C LYS A 73 -30.01 -29.71 -0.97
N ASN A 74 -29.11 -30.53 -0.44
CA ASN A 74 -29.39 -31.87 0.11
C ASN A 74 -29.73 -31.87 1.61
N GLY A 75 -29.87 -30.70 2.24
CA GLY A 75 -30.20 -30.55 3.66
C GLY A 75 -29.01 -30.66 4.62
N SER A 76 -27.84 -31.08 4.13
CA SER A 76 -26.63 -31.16 4.96
C SER A 76 -26.06 -29.78 5.30
N SER A 77 -25.31 -29.70 6.40
CA SER A 77 -24.64 -28.46 6.85
C SER A 77 -25.60 -27.30 7.14
N ALA A 78 -26.83 -27.57 7.58
CA ALA A 78 -27.78 -26.56 8.01
C ALA A 78 -27.23 -25.73 9.18
N ARG A 79 -27.23 -24.39 9.02
CA ARG A 79 -26.78 -23.44 10.04
C ARG A 79 -27.62 -22.17 10.02
N THR A 80 -27.78 -21.55 11.19
CA THR A 80 -28.41 -20.23 11.32
C THR A 80 -27.40 -19.13 11.02
N LEU A 81 -27.72 -18.25 10.06
CA LEU A 81 -26.85 -17.14 9.65
C LEU A 81 -27.14 -15.87 10.45
N LEU A 82 -28.41 -15.54 10.61
CA LEU A 82 -28.88 -14.35 11.31
C LEU A 82 -29.93 -14.72 12.35
N THR A 83 -29.88 -14.03 13.49
CA THR A 83 -30.82 -14.19 14.61
C THR A 83 -31.07 -12.83 15.29
N SER A 84 -32.09 -12.74 16.14
CA SER A 84 -32.40 -11.54 16.93
C SER A 84 -31.16 -11.07 17.72
N PRO A 85 -30.80 -9.77 17.72
CA PRO A 85 -31.59 -8.61 17.28
C PRO A 85 -31.39 -8.18 15.82
N ALA A 86 -30.68 -8.95 14.98
CA ALA A 86 -30.39 -8.56 13.60
C ALA A 86 -31.61 -8.64 12.67
N THR A 87 -32.57 -9.52 12.99
CA THR A 87 -33.87 -9.61 12.31
C THR A 87 -34.96 -9.93 13.34
N LEU A 88 -36.19 -9.47 13.08
CA LEU A 88 -37.36 -9.70 13.91
C LEU A 88 -38.43 -10.48 13.16
N TRP A 89 -39.10 -9.91 12.15
CA TRP A 89 -40.09 -10.67 11.35
C TRP A 89 -39.63 -10.81 9.91
N PRO A 90 -38.65 -11.70 9.62
CA PRO A 90 -38.19 -11.89 8.26
C PRO A 90 -39.26 -12.60 7.44
N TYR A 91 -39.70 -11.93 6.37
CA TYR A 91 -40.65 -12.45 5.39
C TYR A 91 -39.90 -13.02 4.18
N ASN A 92 -40.23 -12.61 2.96
CA ASN A 92 -39.59 -13.15 1.78
C ASN A 92 -38.14 -12.66 1.66
N LEU A 93 -37.28 -13.49 1.08
CA LEU A 93 -35.86 -13.23 0.89
C LEU A 93 -35.45 -13.60 -0.53
N VAL A 94 -34.50 -12.87 -1.08
CA VAL A 94 -33.95 -13.08 -2.42
C VAL A 94 -32.43 -12.95 -2.39
N LEU A 95 -31.78 -13.68 -3.29
CA LEU A 95 -30.32 -13.77 -3.37
C LEU A 95 -29.84 -13.06 -4.61
N ASP A 96 -28.67 -12.44 -4.51
CA ASP A 96 -27.89 -11.98 -5.64
C ASP A 96 -26.54 -12.71 -5.62
N PRO A 97 -26.47 -13.92 -6.23
CA PRO A 97 -25.23 -14.69 -6.29
C PRO A 97 -24.12 -14.00 -7.08
N ARG A 98 -24.46 -13.09 -8.01
CA ARG A 98 -23.48 -12.38 -8.85
C ARG A 98 -22.65 -11.41 -8.02
N ASN A 99 -23.31 -10.69 -7.11
CA ASN A 99 -22.67 -9.73 -6.22
C ASN A 99 -22.40 -10.26 -4.80
N GLY A 100 -22.86 -11.47 -4.48
CA GLY A 100 -22.61 -12.15 -3.20
C GLY A 100 -23.47 -11.62 -2.03
N PHE A 101 -24.64 -11.05 -2.32
CA PHE A 101 -25.54 -10.46 -1.32
C PHE A 101 -26.87 -11.21 -1.21
N MET A 102 -27.54 -11.06 -0.06
CA MET A 102 -28.93 -11.45 0.15
C MET A 102 -29.75 -10.27 0.68
N TYR A 103 -31.01 -10.21 0.26
CA TYR A 103 -31.95 -9.16 0.61
C TYR A 103 -33.22 -9.79 1.20
N TRP A 104 -33.76 -9.20 2.26
CA TRP A 104 -35.02 -9.67 2.83
C TRP A 104 -35.86 -8.53 3.40
N ALA A 105 -37.18 -8.74 3.39
CA ALA A 105 -38.15 -7.85 4.00
C ALA A 105 -38.36 -8.21 5.48
N ASP A 106 -38.15 -7.25 6.40
CA ASP A 106 -38.42 -7.42 7.82
C ASP A 106 -39.60 -6.57 8.27
N GLY A 107 -40.71 -7.25 8.57
CA GLY A 107 -41.95 -6.61 9.00
C GLY A 107 -41.91 -6.05 10.43
N GLY A 108 -41.02 -6.56 11.27
CA GLY A 108 -40.93 -6.18 12.67
C GLY A 108 -40.25 -4.83 12.84
N TYR A 109 -39.23 -4.57 12.02
CA TYR A 109 -38.55 -3.28 11.97
C TYR A 109 -39.10 -2.32 10.91
N GLY A 110 -39.85 -2.82 9.92
CA GLY A 110 -40.28 -1.99 8.79
C GLY A 110 -39.09 -1.62 7.89
N ILE A 111 -38.18 -2.58 7.68
CA ILE A 111 -36.90 -2.36 6.98
C ILE A 111 -36.69 -3.47 5.94
N ILE A 112 -36.12 -3.11 4.79
CA ILE A 112 -35.47 -4.08 3.90
C ILE A 112 -34.00 -4.14 4.28
N HIS A 113 -33.52 -5.33 4.59
CA HIS A 113 -32.14 -5.55 4.98
C HIS A 113 -31.32 -6.12 3.82
N ARG A 114 -30.02 -5.89 3.90
CA ARG A 114 -29.01 -6.49 3.03
C ARG A 114 -27.89 -7.09 3.89
N ALA A 115 -27.44 -8.28 3.54
CA ALA A 115 -26.25 -8.90 4.13
C ALA A 115 -25.49 -9.69 3.06
N SER A 116 -24.25 -10.06 3.33
CA SER A 116 -23.52 -11.05 2.53
C SER A 116 -24.20 -12.42 2.60
N LEU A 117 -23.97 -13.29 1.60
CA LEU A 117 -24.53 -14.66 1.56
C LEU A 117 -24.12 -15.56 2.75
N ASP A 118 -23.11 -15.16 3.53
CA ASP A 118 -22.68 -15.82 4.76
C ASP A 118 -23.30 -15.23 6.04
N GLY A 119 -24.13 -14.19 5.91
CA GLY A 119 -24.76 -13.47 7.03
C GLY A 119 -23.92 -12.30 7.58
N THR A 120 -22.72 -12.05 7.07
CA THR A 120 -21.89 -10.90 7.51
C THR A 120 -22.30 -9.60 6.82
N ASN A 121 -21.73 -8.46 7.23
CA ASN A 121 -22.01 -7.13 6.65
C ASN A 121 -23.51 -6.77 6.58
N HIS A 122 -24.27 -7.18 7.60
CA HIS A 122 -25.68 -6.83 7.74
C HIS A 122 -25.87 -5.31 7.84
N THR A 123 -26.74 -4.77 6.99
CA THR A 123 -27.07 -3.34 6.92
C THR A 123 -28.57 -3.15 6.67
N ALA A 124 -29.14 -2.06 7.20
CA ALA A 124 -30.49 -1.61 6.86
C ALA A 124 -30.43 -0.84 5.53
N LEU A 125 -31.07 -1.38 4.49
CA LEU A 125 -31.04 -0.82 3.13
C LEU A 125 -32.08 0.29 2.97
N ILE A 126 -33.34 -0.02 3.30
CA ILE A 126 -34.47 0.89 3.18
C ILE A 126 -35.25 0.85 4.49
N ALA A 127 -35.46 2.00 5.13
CA ALA A 127 -36.12 2.11 6.43
C ALA A 127 -37.40 2.97 6.37
N GLY A 128 -38.28 2.79 7.35
CA GLY A 128 -39.54 3.54 7.44
C GLY A 128 -40.70 2.93 6.65
N LEU A 129 -40.59 1.64 6.29
CA LEU A 129 -41.64 0.90 5.59
C LEU A 129 -42.74 0.50 6.56
N SER A 130 -43.99 0.55 6.11
CA SER A 130 -45.15 0.25 6.95
C SER A 130 -45.47 -1.24 6.99
N HIS A 131 -45.41 -1.92 5.84
CA HIS A 131 -45.75 -3.36 5.73
C HIS A 131 -44.91 -4.05 4.64
N PRO A 132 -43.57 -4.14 4.81
CA PRO A 132 -42.72 -4.87 3.89
C PRO A 132 -43.04 -6.37 3.95
N TYR A 133 -43.11 -7.06 2.81
CA TYR A 133 -43.44 -8.51 2.80
C TYR A 133 -42.82 -9.27 1.62
N ALA A 134 -43.27 -8.97 0.40
CA ALA A 134 -42.75 -9.58 -0.83
C ALA A 134 -41.57 -8.76 -1.33
N ILE A 135 -40.54 -9.43 -1.84
CA ILE A 135 -39.35 -8.84 -2.43
C ILE A 135 -38.89 -9.71 -3.60
N THR A 136 -38.41 -9.09 -4.68
CA THR A 136 -37.80 -9.77 -5.82
C THR A 136 -36.77 -8.87 -6.51
N ILE A 137 -35.86 -9.46 -7.28
CA ILE A 137 -34.79 -8.75 -8.00
C ILE A 137 -35.05 -8.90 -9.50
N ASP A 138 -34.92 -7.79 -10.22
CA ASP A 138 -34.71 -7.82 -11.66
C ASP A 138 -33.20 -7.80 -11.93
N TYR A 139 -32.69 -8.93 -12.43
CA TYR A 139 -31.26 -9.13 -12.69
C TYR A 139 -30.75 -8.45 -13.96
N ASN A 140 -31.64 -7.92 -14.80
CA ASN A 140 -31.27 -7.21 -16.03
C ASN A 140 -31.18 -5.70 -15.79
N GLU A 141 -32.10 -5.16 -14.97
CA GLU A 141 -32.10 -3.74 -14.60
C GLU A 141 -31.34 -3.42 -13.30
N ASP A 142 -30.89 -4.44 -12.56
CA ASP A 142 -30.26 -4.31 -11.24
C ASP A 142 -31.16 -3.51 -10.26
N ARG A 143 -32.44 -3.87 -10.21
CA ARG A 143 -33.46 -3.21 -9.36
C ARG A 143 -34.16 -4.19 -8.42
N LEU A 144 -34.48 -3.69 -7.22
CA LEU A 144 -35.31 -4.38 -6.24
C LEU A 144 -36.77 -3.96 -6.38
N TYR A 145 -37.67 -4.94 -6.40
CA TYR A 145 -39.11 -4.73 -6.34
C TYR A 145 -39.64 -5.30 -5.05
N TYR A 146 -40.38 -4.52 -4.29
CA TYR A 146 -40.89 -4.92 -3.00
C TYR A 146 -42.26 -4.34 -2.70
N ARG A 147 -42.98 -5.01 -1.81
CA ARG A 147 -44.28 -4.52 -1.34
C ARG A 147 -44.08 -3.55 -0.17
N ASP A 148 -44.82 -2.44 -0.15
CA ASP A 148 -45.03 -1.61 1.05
C ASP A 148 -46.46 -1.04 1.11
N GLN A 149 -46.84 -0.43 2.24
CA GLN A 149 -48.14 0.22 2.48
C GLN A 149 -49.36 -0.67 2.23
N GLN A 150 -49.19 -1.96 2.49
CA GLN A 150 -50.19 -3.02 2.37
C GLN A 150 -50.64 -3.38 0.94
N TYR A 151 -50.76 -2.39 0.03
CA TYR A 151 -51.30 -2.51 -1.33
C TYR A 151 -50.36 -2.01 -2.44
N GLY A 152 -49.21 -1.41 -2.09
CA GLY A 152 -48.27 -0.83 -3.04
C GLY A 152 -47.11 -1.76 -3.40
N ILE A 153 -46.67 -1.68 -4.66
CA ILE A 153 -45.41 -2.22 -5.15
C ILE A 153 -44.49 -1.03 -5.42
N TYR A 154 -43.30 -1.09 -4.84
CA TYR A 154 -42.26 -0.08 -4.94
C TYR A 154 -41.02 -0.70 -5.58
N SER A 155 -40.23 0.12 -6.26
CA SER A 155 -38.95 -0.25 -6.85
C SER A 155 -37.85 0.64 -6.32
N SER A 156 -36.66 0.09 -6.11
CA SER A 156 -35.43 0.83 -5.80
C SER A 156 -34.26 0.25 -6.59
N ASP A 157 -33.13 0.95 -6.62
CA ASP A 157 -31.86 0.31 -6.99
C ASP A 157 -31.44 -0.74 -5.93
N LEU A 158 -30.41 -1.55 -6.23
CA LEU A 158 -29.85 -2.54 -5.29
C LEU A 158 -29.15 -1.92 -4.05
N LEU A 159 -28.97 -0.59 -4.03
CA LEU A 159 -28.38 0.18 -2.94
C LEU A 159 -29.43 0.87 -2.05
N GLY A 160 -30.73 0.76 -2.36
CA GLY A 160 -31.84 1.37 -1.63
C GLY A 160 -32.14 2.83 -2.00
N ASN A 161 -31.52 3.37 -3.05
CA ASN A 161 -31.81 4.70 -3.58
C ASN A 161 -32.83 4.62 -4.75
N ASP A 162 -33.25 5.80 -5.23
CA ASP A 162 -34.20 5.94 -6.35
C ASP A 162 -35.50 5.14 -6.13
N VAL A 163 -36.06 5.28 -4.92
CA VAL A 163 -37.32 4.62 -4.55
C VAL A 163 -38.48 5.23 -5.34
N ARG A 164 -39.20 4.40 -6.08
CA ARG A 164 -40.35 4.77 -6.92
C ARG A 164 -41.55 3.90 -6.60
N GLU A 165 -42.72 4.50 -6.56
CA GLU A 165 -43.98 3.76 -6.54
C GLU A 165 -44.27 3.24 -7.96
N VAL A 166 -44.36 1.92 -8.10
CA VAL A 166 -44.61 1.26 -9.39
C VAL A 166 -46.11 1.05 -9.61
N LEU A 167 -46.81 0.61 -8.56
CA LEU A 167 -48.23 0.33 -8.61
C LEU A 167 -48.84 0.45 -7.20
N TYR A 168 -49.98 1.12 -7.08
CA TYR A 168 -50.80 1.11 -5.86
C TYR A 168 -52.25 0.83 -6.21
N GLU A 169 -52.80 -0.28 -5.69
CA GLU A 169 -54.20 -0.67 -5.92
C GLU A 169 -54.92 -0.96 -4.60
N GLU A 170 -55.64 0.04 -4.10
CA GLU A 170 -56.39 -0.04 -2.84
C GLU A 170 -57.35 -1.25 -2.84
N GLY A 171 -57.27 -2.07 -1.78
CA GLY A 171 -58.11 -3.27 -1.62
C GLY A 171 -57.55 -4.56 -2.26
N LYS A 172 -56.40 -4.52 -2.96
CA LYS A 172 -55.72 -5.72 -3.46
C LYS A 172 -54.42 -5.97 -2.71
N TRP A 173 -54.47 -6.90 -1.76
CA TRP A 173 -53.31 -7.28 -0.97
C TRP A 173 -52.28 -8.03 -1.82
N VAL A 174 -51.14 -7.39 -2.11
CA VAL A 174 -50.00 -8.00 -2.79
C VAL A 174 -49.32 -9.02 -1.85
N ARG A 175 -49.22 -10.28 -2.27
CA ARG A 175 -48.63 -11.38 -1.46
C ARG A 175 -47.27 -11.84 -1.98
N GLY A 176 -47.12 -11.94 -3.28
CA GLY A 176 -45.87 -12.26 -3.98
C GLY A 176 -45.69 -11.41 -5.22
N ILE A 177 -44.44 -11.21 -5.62
CA ILE A 177 -44.04 -10.42 -6.80
C ILE A 177 -43.01 -11.25 -7.56
N ALA A 178 -43.12 -11.31 -8.88
CA ALA A 178 -42.11 -11.86 -9.77
C ALA A 178 -41.95 -10.94 -10.99
N VAL A 179 -40.73 -10.84 -11.51
CA VAL A 179 -40.40 -9.95 -12.63
C VAL A 179 -39.75 -10.78 -13.74
N ASP A 180 -39.99 -10.35 -14.97
CA ASP A 180 -39.51 -10.87 -16.24
C ASP A 180 -39.14 -9.66 -17.10
N GLU A 181 -38.32 -9.82 -18.16
CA GLU A 181 -37.65 -8.73 -18.89
C GLU A 181 -38.52 -7.51 -19.24
N HIS A 182 -39.82 -7.73 -19.45
CA HIS A 182 -40.77 -6.67 -19.84
C HIS A 182 -41.97 -6.55 -18.90
N PHE A 183 -42.11 -7.40 -17.87
CA PHE A 183 -43.36 -7.49 -17.13
C PHE A 183 -43.20 -7.77 -15.64
N ILE A 184 -44.05 -7.11 -14.85
CA ILE A 184 -44.19 -7.37 -13.41
C ILE A 184 -45.47 -8.17 -13.16
N TYR A 185 -45.32 -9.25 -12.41
CA TYR A 185 -46.39 -10.15 -12.00
C TYR A 185 -46.55 -10.06 -10.48
N TRP A 186 -47.80 -10.03 -10.02
CA TRP A 186 -48.06 -10.07 -8.59
C TRP A 186 -49.29 -10.91 -8.26
N SER A 187 -49.22 -11.57 -7.11
CA SER A 187 -50.32 -12.33 -6.55
C SER A 187 -51.12 -11.50 -5.56
N SER A 188 -52.44 -11.55 -5.69
CA SER A 188 -53.40 -10.99 -4.74
C SER A 188 -54.51 -12.00 -4.47
N ASN A 189 -55.78 -11.58 -4.37
CA ASN A 189 -56.91 -12.52 -4.46
C ASN A 189 -57.01 -13.18 -5.85
N TRP A 190 -56.29 -12.63 -6.85
CA TRP A 190 -56.15 -13.12 -8.23
C TRP A 190 -54.70 -12.95 -8.70
N MET A 191 -54.30 -13.61 -9.79
CA MET A 191 -52.98 -13.43 -10.41
C MET A 191 -53.03 -12.37 -11.51
N SER A 192 -52.22 -11.33 -11.41
CA SER A 192 -52.23 -10.18 -12.33
C SER A 192 -50.84 -9.95 -12.95
N LYS A 193 -50.82 -9.48 -14.21
CA LYS A 193 -49.61 -9.05 -14.95
C LYS A 193 -49.80 -7.63 -15.46
N SER A 194 -48.73 -6.84 -15.54
CA SER A 194 -48.78 -5.49 -16.10
C SER A 194 -47.54 -5.18 -16.94
N ASP A 195 -47.78 -4.57 -18.10
CA ASP A 195 -46.79 -3.85 -18.94
C ASP A 195 -46.82 -2.34 -18.60
N MET A 196 -47.18 -2.00 -17.36
CA MET A 196 -47.66 -0.68 -16.90
C MET A 196 -49.04 -0.22 -17.44
N THR A 197 -49.78 -1.06 -18.19
CA THR A 197 -51.25 -0.95 -18.38
C THR A 197 -51.94 -2.33 -18.33
N ARG A 198 -52.50 -2.67 -17.16
CA ARG A 198 -53.25 -3.90 -16.75
C ARG A 198 -53.60 -4.98 -17.79
N THR A 199 -53.31 -6.26 -17.45
CA THR A 199 -54.09 -7.45 -17.87
C THR A 199 -54.07 -8.57 -16.80
N VAL A 200 -55.24 -9.07 -16.39
CA VAL A 200 -55.39 -10.23 -15.48
C VAL A 200 -55.09 -11.52 -16.24
N LEU A 201 -54.24 -12.40 -15.69
CA LEU A 201 -53.83 -13.66 -16.35
C LEU A 201 -54.73 -14.85 -16.00
N VAL A 202 -55.09 -15.00 -14.72
CA VAL A 202 -55.86 -16.17 -14.23
C VAL A 202 -56.74 -15.77 -13.05
N ASP A 203 -58.04 -16.05 -13.17
CA ASP A 203 -59.03 -15.92 -12.09
C ASP A 203 -59.38 -17.29 -11.47
N GLY A 204 -59.72 -17.32 -10.18
CA GLY A 204 -60.20 -18.52 -9.48
C GLY A 204 -59.17 -19.26 -8.61
N LEU A 205 -57.93 -18.80 -8.56
CA LEU A 205 -56.94 -19.29 -7.59
C LEU A 205 -57.29 -18.70 -6.21
N GLY A 206 -57.62 -19.54 -5.23
CA GLY A 206 -58.05 -19.12 -3.88
C GLY A 206 -56.96 -18.45 -3.04
N GLY A 207 -56.51 -17.25 -3.43
CA GLY A 207 -55.53 -16.43 -2.72
C GLY A 207 -54.12 -17.02 -2.68
N PRO A 208 -53.41 -17.12 -3.82
CA PRO A 208 -52.04 -17.65 -3.86
C PRO A 208 -51.07 -16.84 -2.97
N TRP A 209 -50.22 -17.54 -2.21
CA TRP A 209 -49.28 -16.93 -1.25
C TRP A 209 -48.00 -16.38 -1.90
N GLY A 210 -47.56 -16.95 -3.02
CA GLY A 210 -46.37 -16.56 -3.75
C GLY A 210 -46.52 -16.79 -5.24
N ILE A 211 -45.58 -16.25 -6.01
CA ILE A 211 -45.45 -16.44 -7.46
C ILE A 211 -43.96 -16.55 -7.77
N TYR A 212 -43.59 -17.41 -8.71
CA TYR A 212 -42.22 -17.62 -9.15
C TYR A 212 -42.22 -17.80 -10.67
N ILE A 213 -41.20 -17.26 -11.34
CA ILE A 213 -41.04 -17.31 -12.80
C ILE A 213 -39.60 -17.76 -13.08
N THR A 214 -39.45 -18.69 -14.03
CA THR A 214 -38.16 -19.16 -14.57
C THR A 214 -38.25 -19.26 -16.09
N GLU A 215 -37.18 -18.92 -16.79
CA GLU A 215 -37.15 -18.88 -18.27
C GLU A 215 -36.70 -20.21 -18.92
N ALA A 216 -36.53 -21.30 -18.17
CA ALA A 216 -35.97 -22.55 -18.70
C ALA A 216 -37.03 -23.64 -19.00
N GLY A 217 -37.23 -23.96 -20.28
CA GLY A 217 -37.77 -25.24 -20.77
C GLY A 217 -36.65 -26.17 -21.29
N PRO A 218 -36.90 -27.47 -21.52
CA PRO A 218 -35.88 -28.52 -21.49
C PRO A 218 -35.01 -28.55 -22.75
N ALA A 219 -33.69 -28.43 -22.57
CA ALA A 219 -32.71 -28.88 -23.54
C ALA A 219 -32.50 -30.40 -23.41
N GLU A 220 -32.28 -31.06 -24.55
CA GLU A 220 -31.87 -32.47 -24.70
C GLU A 220 -30.91 -32.90 -23.58
N ILE A 221 -31.07 -34.09 -22.98
CA ILE A 221 -30.08 -34.62 -22.01
C ILE A 221 -28.74 -34.73 -22.74
N PRO A 222 -27.75 -33.86 -22.47
CA PRO A 222 -26.43 -34.05 -23.00
C PRO A 222 -25.75 -35.05 -22.06
N CYS A 223 -25.29 -36.19 -22.56
CA CYS A 223 -24.38 -37.00 -21.77
C CYS A 223 -23.21 -36.10 -21.32
N SER A 224 -22.79 -36.20 -20.05
CA SER A 224 -21.68 -35.39 -19.53
C SER A 224 -20.43 -35.57 -20.41
N PRO A 225 -19.55 -34.54 -20.53
CA PRO A 225 -18.30 -34.66 -21.28
C PRO A 225 -17.52 -35.92 -20.89
N GLY A 226 -17.16 -36.75 -21.88
CA GLY A 226 -16.52 -38.06 -21.65
C GLY A 226 -17.47 -39.27 -21.62
N TYR A 227 -18.76 -39.05 -21.89
CA TYR A 227 -19.75 -40.11 -22.08
C TYR A 227 -20.37 -40.03 -23.49
N PHE A 228 -20.55 -41.18 -24.13
CA PHE A 228 -21.17 -41.33 -25.44
C PHE A 228 -22.66 -41.71 -25.29
N PRO A 229 -23.59 -40.99 -25.94
CA PRO A 229 -25.02 -41.32 -25.92
C PRO A 229 -25.34 -42.52 -26.82
N CYS A 230 -25.91 -43.58 -26.25
CA CYS A 230 -26.63 -44.59 -27.03
C CYS A 230 -27.99 -43.99 -27.48
N GLY A 231 -28.59 -44.46 -28.57
CA GLY A 231 -29.72 -43.78 -29.25
C GLY A 231 -30.90 -43.31 -28.35
N GLN A 232 -31.61 -42.25 -28.78
CA GLN A 232 -32.70 -41.57 -28.05
C GLN A 232 -32.53 -41.46 -26.52
N GLY A 233 -31.31 -41.15 -26.07
CA GLY A 233 -31.06 -40.54 -24.75
C GLY A 233 -31.32 -41.40 -23.52
N ASN A 234 -31.55 -42.71 -23.65
CA ASN A 234 -31.88 -43.57 -22.50
C ASN A 234 -30.67 -44.29 -21.88
N ALA A 235 -29.47 -44.17 -22.44
CA ALA A 235 -28.24 -44.71 -21.85
C ALA A 235 -26.99 -43.94 -22.32
N CYS A 236 -26.07 -43.63 -21.40
CA CYS A 236 -24.75 -43.09 -21.69
C CYS A 236 -23.69 -44.15 -21.35
N ILE A 237 -22.80 -44.47 -22.29
CA ILE A 237 -21.60 -45.31 -22.03
C ILE A 237 -20.37 -44.41 -21.89
N LEU A 238 -19.27 -44.95 -21.34
CA LEU A 238 -18.02 -44.20 -21.29
C LEU A 238 -17.47 -44.01 -22.70
N ALA A 239 -16.96 -42.82 -23.02
CA ALA A 239 -16.45 -42.49 -24.35
C ALA A 239 -15.28 -43.38 -24.82
N TRP A 240 -14.59 -44.07 -23.90
CA TRP A 240 -13.53 -45.01 -24.25
C TRP A 240 -14.00 -46.39 -24.72
N LYS A 241 -15.28 -46.72 -24.49
CA LYS A 241 -15.94 -47.96 -24.89
C LYS A 241 -16.51 -47.89 -26.31
N ARG A 242 -16.00 -46.96 -27.10
CA ARG A 242 -16.42 -46.74 -28.49
C ARG A 242 -15.29 -47.25 -29.37
N CYS A 243 -15.64 -48.01 -30.41
CA CYS A 243 -14.66 -48.58 -31.34
C CYS A 243 -13.60 -49.45 -30.61
N ASP A 244 -14.01 -50.17 -29.57
CA ASP A 244 -13.18 -51.08 -28.76
C ASP A 244 -13.41 -52.56 -29.11
N GLU A 245 -14.16 -52.82 -30.18
CA GLU A 245 -14.59 -54.14 -30.66
C GLU A 245 -15.58 -54.87 -29.72
N ALA A 246 -16.07 -54.21 -28.66
CA ALA A 246 -17.10 -54.71 -27.76
C ALA A 246 -18.40 -53.93 -27.92
N THR A 247 -19.54 -54.63 -27.89
CA THR A 247 -20.87 -53.99 -27.96
C THR A 247 -21.34 -53.63 -26.56
N ASP A 248 -21.09 -52.39 -26.14
CA ASP A 248 -21.45 -51.80 -24.85
C ASP A 248 -22.77 -51.00 -24.91
N CYS A 249 -23.11 -50.41 -26.07
CA CYS A 249 -24.43 -49.80 -26.27
C CYS A 249 -25.50 -50.88 -26.57
N PRO A 250 -26.72 -50.77 -25.98
CA PRO A 250 -27.80 -51.74 -26.23
C PRO A 250 -28.23 -51.84 -27.70
N ASP A 251 -28.03 -50.77 -28.48
CA ASP A 251 -28.31 -50.66 -29.91
C ASP A 251 -27.09 -50.92 -30.81
N GLY A 252 -25.91 -51.15 -30.23
CA GLY A 252 -24.66 -51.46 -30.93
C GLY A 252 -24.07 -50.34 -31.78
N ARG A 253 -24.49 -49.10 -31.54
CA ARG A 253 -24.02 -47.90 -32.28
C ARG A 253 -22.62 -47.43 -31.89
N ASP A 254 -22.15 -47.83 -30.73
CA ASP A 254 -20.80 -47.59 -30.26
C ASP A 254 -19.72 -48.15 -31.19
N GLU A 255 -20.04 -49.23 -31.92
CA GLU A 255 -19.17 -49.83 -32.93
C GLU A 255 -19.49 -49.41 -34.38
N GLU A 256 -20.48 -48.52 -34.58
CA GLU A 256 -20.90 -48.04 -35.90
C GLU A 256 -20.16 -46.75 -36.30
N GLY A 257 -19.54 -46.73 -37.49
CA GLY A 257 -18.89 -45.52 -38.04
C GLY A 257 -17.46 -45.24 -37.55
N CYS A 258 -16.72 -46.26 -37.09
CA CYS A 258 -15.33 -46.18 -36.62
C CYS A 258 -14.29 -45.97 -37.75
N VAL A 259 -14.42 -44.87 -38.50
CA VAL A 259 -13.53 -44.52 -39.60
C VAL A 259 -12.52 -43.46 -39.15
N CYS A 260 -11.23 -43.77 -39.29
CA CYS A 260 -10.15 -42.82 -39.06
C CYS A 260 -10.09 -41.79 -40.17
N LEU A 261 -10.16 -40.50 -39.80
CA LEU A 261 -10.05 -39.37 -40.70
C LEU A 261 -8.65 -38.73 -40.63
N PRO A 262 -8.18 -38.10 -41.73
CA PRO A 262 -6.96 -37.30 -41.71
C PRO A 262 -7.17 -36.02 -40.89
N ILE A 263 -6.12 -35.57 -40.21
CA ILE A 263 -6.14 -34.33 -39.42
C ILE A 263 -6.23 -33.13 -40.40
N PRO A 264 -7.15 -32.17 -40.19
CA PRO A 264 -7.22 -30.95 -40.98
C PRO A 264 -5.89 -30.18 -40.93
N VAL A 265 -5.46 -29.63 -42.06
CA VAL A 265 -4.16 -28.93 -42.20
C VAL A 265 -4.03 -27.73 -41.25
N ASP A 266 -5.16 -27.15 -40.84
CA ASP A 266 -5.23 -26.01 -39.92
C ASP A 266 -5.05 -26.40 -38.44
N PHE A 267 -5.06 -27.71 -38.11
CA PHE A 267 -4.79 -28.24 -36.77
C PHE A 267 -3.50 -29.07 -36.78
N ASP A 268 -2.36 -28.44 -36.49
CA ASP A 268 -1.09 -29.15 -36.35
C ASP A 268 -1.01 -29.88 -34.99
N LEU A 269 -1.32 -31.18 -35.00
CA LEU A 269 -1.24 -32.09 -33.85
C LEU A 269 -0.14 -33.17 -34.05
N GLY A 270 0.80 -32.92 -34.97
CA GLY A 270 1.88 -33.82 -35.35
C GLY A 270 1.51 -34.86 -36.42
N ASP A 271 2.54 -35.45 -37.05
CA ASP A 271 2.47 -36.28 -38.26
C ASP A 271 1.80 -37.67 -38.08
N ARG A 272 0.50 -37.73 -37.72
CA ARG A 272 -0.25 -39.00 -37.68
C ARG A 272 -1.63 -38.90 -38.35
N LEU A 273 -1.94 -39.90 -39.16
CA LEU A 273 -3.14 -39.99 -40.00
C LEU A 273 -4.24 -40.72 -39.23
N ALA A 274 -4.85 -40.12 -38.20
CA ALA A 274 -5.80 -40.86 -37.36
C ALA A 274 -6.52 -40.05 -36.25
N VAL A 275 -7.74 -39.58 -36.52
CA VAL A 275 -8.72 -39.19 -35.49
C VAL A 275 -10.06 -39.89 -35.77
N LEU A 276 -10.69 -40.48 -34.75
CA LEU A 276 -12.08 -40.93 -34.79
C LEU A 276 -13.02 -39.74 -34.55
N PRO A 277 -14.32 -39.80 -34.95
CA PRO A 277 -15.26 -38.70 -34.71
C PRO A 277 -15.17 -38.20 -33.27
N ASN A 278 -15.18 -36.87 -33.08
CA ASN A 278 -15.01 -36.27 -31.76
C ASN A 278 -16.03 -36.83 -30.76
N GLN A 279 -15.65 -36.82 -29.49
CA GLN A 279 -16.49 -37.34 -28.41
C GLN A 279 -17.64 -36.38 -28.04
N LEU A 280 -17.75 -35.23 -28.72
CA LEU A 280 -18.73 -34.18 -28.45
C LEU A 280 -19.93 -34.23 -29.41
N GLY A 281 -19.96 -35.19 -30.34
CA GLY A 281 -21.07 -35.36 -31.29
C GLY A 281 -21.15 -34.30 -32.39
N GLN A 282 -20.14 -33.43 -32.50
CA GLN A 282 -20.10 -32.36 -33.51
C GLN A 282 -19.63 -32.95 -34.84
N THR A 283 -20.32 -32.61 -35.93
CA THR A 283 -20.10 -33.28 -37.22
C THR A 283 -19.34 -32.42 -38.22
N THR A 284 -19.30 -31.10 -38.00
CA THR A 284 -18.61 -30.16 -38.88
C THR A 284 -17.46 -29.44 -38.18
N PHE A 285 -16.45 -29.03 -38.95
CA PHE A 285 -15.29 -28.29 -38.44
C PHE A 285 -15.67 -26.94 -37.82
N GLU A 286 -16.66 -26.25 -38.41
CA GLU A 286 -17.15 -24.95 -37.94
C GLU A 286 -17.92 -25.06 -36.62
N GLU A 287 -18.69 -26.14 -36.42
CA GLU A 287 -19.34 -26.45 -35.13
C GLU A 287 -18.30 -26.68 -34.02
N ILE A 288 -17.20 -27.36 -34.36
CA ILE A 288 -16.11 -27.61 -33.43
C ILE A 288 -15.40 -26.29 -33.09
N GLN A 289 -15.02 -25.48 -34.08
CA GLN A 289 -14.31 -24.22 -33.86
C GLN A 289 -15.12 -23.20 -33.03
N ASN A 290 -16.45 -23.23 -33.16
CA ASN A 290 -17.37 -22.37 -32.40
C ASN A 290 -17.84 -23.00 -31.07
N SER A 291 -17.39 -24.23 -30.75
CA SER A 291 -17.70 -24.91 -29.50
C SER A 291 -17.01 -24.27 -28.30
N SER A 292 -17.68 -24.28 -27.15
CA SER A 292 -17.07 -23.90 -25.86
C SER A 292 -15.83 -24.74 -25.52
N THR A 293 -15.70 -25.94 -26.08
CA THR A 293 -14.55 -26.84 -25.85
C THR A 293 -13.28 -26.40 -26.58
N VAL A 294 -13.38 -25.62 -27.67
CA VAL A 294 -12.19 -25.07 -28.35
C VAL A 294 -11.54 -23.94 -27.54
N ALA A 295 -12.26 -23.34 -26.59
CA ALA A 295 -11.67 -22.43 -25.61
C ALA A 295 -10.62 -23.12 -24.71
N ILE A 296 -10.74 -24.44 -24.48
CA ILE A 296 -9.76 -25.25 -23.72
C ILE A 296 -8.45 -25.40 -24.50
N LEU A 297 -8.52 -25.50 -25.83
CA LEU A 297 -7.34 -25.59 -26.71
C LEU A 297 -6.70 -24.21 -26.96
N ASN A 298 -7.48 -23.13 -26.89
CA ASN A 298 -7.05 -21.75 -27.14
C ASN A 298 -6.68 -20.97 -25.87
N SER A 299 -6.75 -21.56 -24.68
CA SER A 299 -6.29 -20.89 -23.46
C SER A 299 -4.78 -20.61 -23.56
N SER A 300 -4.43 -19.34 -23.74
CA SER A 300 -3.06 -18.87 -24.03
C SER A 300 -2.05 -19.28 -22.94
N PRO A 301 -0.83 -19.73 -23.31
CA PRO A 301 0.24 -20.14 -22.40
C PRO A 301 0.98 -18.94 -21.79
N ASN A 302 0.26 -17.99 -21.20
CA ASN A 302 0.87 -16.73 -20.73
C ASN A 302 1.41 -16.77 -19.29
N ASN A 303 1.16 -17.84 -18.54
CA ASN A 303 1.79 -18.09 -17.24
C ASN A 303 2.53 -19.44 -17.29
N ALA A 304 3.78 -19.40 -17.73
CA ALA A 304 4.62 -20.59 -17.97
C ALA A 304 5.02 -21.37 -16.70
N GLU A 305 4.74 -20.85 -15.49
CA GLU A 305 5.22 -21.47 -14.25
C GLU A 305 4.26 -22.51 -13.64
N THR A 306 2.97 -22.51 -14.01
CA THR A 306 1.95 -23.35 -13.36
C THR A 306 1.16 -24.26 -14.30
N GLN A 307 1.50 -24.35 -15.59
CA GLN A 307 0.75 -25.17 -16.56
C GLN A 307 1.59 -26.34 -17.09
N HIS A 308 0.98 -27.52 -17.19
CA HIS A 308 1.63 -28.72 -17.72
C HIS A 308 2.06 -28.50 -19.19
N PRO A 309 3.32 -28.76 -19.57
CA PRO A 309 3.83 -28.48 -20.93
C PRO A 309 3.07 -29.24 -22.02
N GLU A 310 2.50 -30.39 -21.66
CA GLU A 310 1.72 -31.26 -22.57
C GLU A 310 0.20 -31.13 -22.35
N PHE A 311 -0.28 -30.09 -21.66
CA PHE A 311 -1.73 -29.88 -21.44
C PHE A 311 -2.50 -29.83 -22.77
N ARG A 312 -1.97 -29.10 -23.76
CA ARG A 312 -2.56 -28.99 -25.09
C ARG A 312 -2.65 -30.35 -25.78
N GLU A 313 -1.64 -31.21 -25.60
CA GLU A 313 -1.68 -32.57 -26.13
C GLU A 313 -2.74 -33.42 -25.43
N PHE A 314 -2.81 -33.36 -24.10
CA PHE A 314 -3.83 -34.08 -23.34
C PHE A 314 -5.25 -33.63 -23.74
N ALA A 315 -5.53 -32.32 -23.70
CA ALA A 315 -6.83 -31.77 -24.12
C ALA A 315 -7.18 -32.16 -25.56
N SER A 316 -6.20 -32.18 -26.47
CA SER A 316 -6.41 -32.64 -27.85
C SER A 316 -6.82 -34.12 -27.92
N VAL A 317 -6.24 -35.01 -27.10
CA VAL A 317 -6.55 -36.44 -27.09
C VAL A 317 -7.93 -36.72 -26.47
N VAL A 318 -8.36 -35.90 -25.50
CA VAL A 318 -9.71 -36.00 -24.89
C VAL A 318 -10.80 -35.61 -25.89
N ILE A 319 -10.57 -34.54 -26.65
CA ILE A 319 -11.54 -34.03 -27.64
C ILE A 319 -11.51 -34.88 -28.92
N PHE A 320 -10.31 -35.22 -29.37
CA PHE A 320 -10.02 -35.97 -30.60
C PHE A 320 -9.30 -37.27 -30.27
N PRO A 321 -10.04 -38.37 -30.13
CA PRO A 321 -9.43 -39.68 -29.92
C PRO A 321 -8.52 -40.03 -31.11
N ARG A 322 -7.25 -40.33 -30.80
CA ARG A 322 -6.30 -40.85 -31.80
C ARG A 322 -6.69 -42.28 -32.15
N CYS A 323 -6.38 -42.75 -33.36
CA CYS A 323 -6.57 -44.16 -33.71
C CYS A 323 -5.28 -44.83 -34.21
N VAL A 324 -5.23 -46.15 -34.04
CA VAL A 324 -4.16 -46.99 -34.59
C VAL A 324 -4.70 -47.65 -35.86
N VAL A 325 -4.02 -47.42 -36.99
CA VAL A 325 -4.40 -47.96 -38.29
C VAL A 325 -3.51 -49.15 -38.66
N SER A 326 -4.12 -50.26 -39.03
CA SER A 326 -3.43 -51.34 -39.74
C SER A 326 -3.40 -51.01 -41.23
N VAL A 327 -2.22 -51.01 -41.85
CA VAL A 327 -2.03 -50.57 -43.26
C VAL A 327 -2.88 -51.40 -44.25
N ALA A 328 -3.38 -52.57 -43.85
CA ALA A 328 -4.21 -53.46 -44.68
C ALA A 328 -5.70 -53.10 -44.74
N SER A 329 -6.22 -52.21 -43.87
CA SER A 329 -7.66 -51.89 -43.73
C SER A 329 -8.10 -50.55 -44.33
N CYS A 330 -7.28 -49.94 -45.19
CA CYS A 330 -7.55 -48.65 -45.81
C CYS A 330 -8.12 -48.78 -47.23
N SER A 331 -9.18 -48.02 -47.56
CA SER A 331 -9.70 -47.88 -48.92
C SER A 331 -9.48 -46.46 -49.46
N SER A 332 -8.90 -46.30 -50.65
CA SER A 332 -8.78 -44.99 -51.30
C SER A 332 -10.07 -44.64 -52.04
N SER A 333 -10.71 -43.52 -51.72
CA SER A 333 -11.84 -43.04 -52.51
C SER A 333 -11.34 -42.36 -53.80
N GLN A 334 -11.85 -42.81 -54.96
CA GLN A 334 -11.60 -42.16 -56.25
C GLN A 334 -12.63 -41.05 -56.46
N HIS A 335 -12.46 -39.88 -55.84
CA HIS A 335 -13.00 -38.61 -56.36
C HIS A 335 -12.40 -37.42 -55.60
N GLY A 336 -11.40 -36.78 -56.20
CA GLY A 336 -11.16 -35.33 -56.14
C GLY A 336 -10.62 -34.69 -54.85
N VAL A 337 -10.61 -35.38 -53.70
CA VAL A 337 -9.94 -34.93 -52.47
C VAL A 337 -9.28 -36.15 -51.85
N ASP A 338 -7.97 -36.11 -51.62
CA ASP A 338 -7.19 -37.22 -51.02
C ASP A 338 -7.62 -37.46 -49.56
N THR A 339 -8.77 -38.11 -49.34
CA THR A 339 -9.20 -38.62 -48.04
C THR A 339 -9.08 -40.14 -48.06
N THR A 340 -7.99 -40.65 -47.50
CA THR A 340 -7.85 -42.08 -47.18
C THR A 340 -8.71 -42.39 -45.95
N SER A 341 -9.74 -43.21 -46.12
CA SER A 341 -10.54 -43.74 -45.02
C SER A 341 -10.00 -45.11 -44.59
N CYS A 342 -9.71 -45.26 -43.30
CA CYS A 342 -9.20 -46.50 -42.74
C CYS A 342 -10.03 -46.91 -41.51
N LEU A 343 -10.29 -48.21 -41.36
CA LEU A 343 -10.80 -48.75 -40.09
C LEU A 343 -9.63 -48.87 -39.11
N GLY A 344 -9.79 -48.29 -37.92
CA GLY A 344 -8.78 -48.31 -36.87
C GLY A 344 -9.40 -48.34 -35.47
N THR A 345 -8.63 -48.80 -34.49
CA THR A 345 -9.03 -48.88 -33.09
C THR A 345 -8.69 -47.59 -32.36
N GLN A 346 -9.53 -47.19 -31.40
CA GLN A 346 -9.33 -46.00 -30.59
C GLN A 346 -8.11 -46.15 -29.67
N LEU A 347 -7.27 -45.11 -29.60
CA LEU A 347 -6.12 -45.01 -28.71
C LEU A 347 -6.34 -43.85 -27.73
N LEU A 348 -6.46 -44.19 -26.45
CA LEU A 348 -6.76 -43.23 -25.38
C LEU A 348 -5.59 -43.04 -24.43
N ALA A 349 -5.56 -41.84 -23.84
CA ALA A 349 -4.71 -41.53 -22.71
C ALA A 349 -4.96 -42.48 -21.54
N CYS A 350 -3.90 -42.89 -20.84
CA CYS A 350 -4.06 -43.59 -19.57
C CYS A 350 -4.57 -42.66 -18.48
N ARG A 351 -5.32 -43.23 -17.53
CA ARG A 351 -5.72 -42.56 -16.29
C ARG A 351 -4.57 -41.83 -15.58
N SER A 352 -3.39 -42.43 -15.54
CA SER A 352 -2.20 -41.82 -14.91
C SER A 352 -1.80 -40.47 -15.53
N TRP A 353 -1.99 -40.31 -16.84
CA TRP A 353 -1.65 -39.07 -17.54
C TRP A 353 -2.71 -37.99 -17.30
N CYS A 354 -3.99 -38.38 -17.21
CA CYS A 354 -5.05 -37.46 -16.78
C CYS A 354 -4.82 -36.94 -15.35
N GLU A 355 -4.49 -37.83 -14.41
CA GLU A 355 -4.27 -37.44 -13.01
C GLU A 355 -3.06 -36.50 -12.88
N GLU A 356 -2.03 -36.71 -13.69
CA GLU A 356 -0.87 -35.83 -13.80
C GLU A 356 -1.23 -34.44 -14.32
N VAL A 357 -2.04 -34.37 -15.38
CA VAL A 357 -2.49 -33.09 -15.94
C VAL A 357 -3.42 -32.34 -14.98
N LEU A 358 -4.36 -33.03 -14.31
CA LEU A 358 -5.24 -32.42 -13.31
C LEU A 358 -4.52 -31.95 -12.04
N ALA A 359 -3.50 -32.69 -11.60
CA ALA A 359 -2.72 -32.29 -10.43
C ALA A 359 -1.94 -30.99 -10.65
N MET A 360 -1.48 -30.75 -11.89
CA MET A 360 -0.77 -29.53 -12.29
C MET A 360 -1.68 -28.47 -12.91
N ALA A 361 -2.98 -28.73 -13.02
CA ALA A 361 -3.95 -27.79 -13.58
C ALA A 361 -4.40 -26.77 -12.51
N ASP A 362 -4.65 -25.54 -12.94
CA ASP A 362 -5.31 -24.53 -12.12
C ASP A 362 -6.77 -24.95 -11.83
N ASP A 363 -7.38 -24.40 -10.78
CA ASP A 363 -8.72 -24.80 -10.34
C ASP A 363 -9.78 -24.57 -11.44
N ARG A 364 -9.61 -23.49 -12.24
CA ARG A 364 -10.43 -23.24 -13.44
C ARG A 364 -10.34 -24.36 -14.49
N MET A 365 -9.18 -25.01 -14.61
CA MET A 365 -8.93 -26.07 -15.58
C MET A 365 -9.39 -27.43 -15.05
N LYS A 366 -9.31 -27.66 -13.73
CA LYS A 366 -9.89 -28.83 -13.06
C LYS A 366 -11.41 -28.85 -13.20
N ASP A 367 -12.06 -27.69 -13.12
CA ASP A 367 -13.51 -27.55 -13.31
C ASP A 367 -13.96 -27.77 -14.77
N GLN A 368 -13.04 -27.64 -15.73
CA GLN A 368 -13.32 -27.79 -17.17
C GLN A 368 -13.02 -29.19 -17.72
N LEU A 369 -12.28 -30.02 -17.00
CA LEU A 369 -11.89 -31.36 -17.43
C LEU A 369 -12.73 -32.45 -16.75
N PRO A 370 -13.04 -33.56 -17.44
CA PRO A 370 -13.73 -34.68 -16.83
C PRO A 370 -12.88 -35.39 -15.76
N ALA A 371 -13.54 -36.11 -14.85
CA ALA A 371 -12.87 -36.95 -13.87
C ALA A 371 -11.97 -38.00 -14.52
N CYS A 372 -10.77 -38.23 -13.97
CA CYS A 372 -9.81 -39.17 -14.56
C CYS A 372 -10.25 -40.65 -14.50
N ASP A 373 -11.28 -40.97 -13.73
CA ASP A 373 -11.94 -42.27 -13.74
C ASP A 373 -12.56 -42.62 -15.12
N LEU A 374 -12.77 -41.62 -15.99
CA LEU A 374 -13.22 -41.82 -17.35
C LEU A 374 -12.13 -42.38 -18.28
N PHE A 375 -10.88 -42.48 -17.85
CA PHE A 375 -9.81 -43.04 -18.68
C PHE A 375 -9.44 -44.48 -18.27
N PRO A 376 -9.07 -45.33 -19.24
CA PRO A 376 -8.65 -46.71 -18.95
C PRO A 376 -7.38 -46.76 -18.10
N SER A 377 -7.27 -47.80 -17.27
CA SER A 377 -6.04 -48.10 -16.54
C SER A 377 -4.96 -48.68 -17.48
N PRO A 378 -3.66 -48.62 -17.12
CA PRO A 378 -2.56 -49.21 -17.90
C PRO A 378 -2.73 -50.68 -18.28
N GLN A 379 -3.55 -51.43 -17.54
CA GLN A 379 -3.82 -52.84 -17.78
C GLN A 379 -4.76 -53.07 -19.00
N ASN A 380 -5.51 -52.03 -19.40
CA ASN A 380 -6.46 -52.07 -20.51
C ASN A 380 -5.88 -51.50 -21.82
N GLY A 381 -4.55 -51.50 -21.98
CA GLY A 381 -3.91 -51.15 -23.26
C GLY A 381 -3.90 -49.66 -23.62
N CYS A 382 -3.93 -48.76 -22.63
CA CYS A 382 -3.91 -47.31 -22.85
C CYS A 382 -2.51 -46.77 -23.20
N TRP A 383 -2.48 -45.53 -23.71
CA TRP A 383 -1.27 -44.86 -24.17
C TRP A 383 -0.79 -43.77 -23.20
N ASN A 384 0.50 -43.81 -22.86
CA ASN A 384 1.22 -42.72 -22.19
C ASN A 384 2.26 -42.14 -23.16
N LEU A 385 2.53 -40.83 -23.04
CA LEU A 385 3.62 -40.19 -23.76
C LEU A 385 4.95 -40.89 -23.47
N LYS A 386 5.76 -41.06 -24.52
CA LYS A 386 7.11 -41.61 -24.36
C LYS A 386 7.98 -40.51 -23.76
N PRO A 387 8.79 -40.79 -22.72
CA PRO A 387 9.69 -39.80 -22.16
C PRO A 387 10.66 -39.30 -23.23
N GLU A 388 10.90 -37.99 -23.26
CA GLU A 388 11.81 -37.36 -24.21
C GLU A 388 13.28 -37.65 -23.91
N TRP A 389 14.09 -37.62 -24.97
CA TRP A 389 15.51 -37.93 -24.93
C TRP A 389 16.32 -36.77 -25.49
N LYS A 390 17.39 -36.41 -24.79
CA LYS A 390 18.40 -35.46 -25.26
C LYS A 390 19.77 -36.09 -25.04
N ASN A 391 20.60 -36.17 -26.08
CA ASN A 391 21.94 -36.76 -26.02
C ASN A 391 21.99 -38.18 -25.42
N ASN A 392 21.04 -39.06 -25.79
CA ASN A 392 20.89 -40.44 -25.29
C ASN A 392 20.54 -40.57 -23.78
N GLU A 393 20.13 -39.51 -23.10
CA GLU A 393 19.63 -39.55 -21.72
C GLU A 393 18.19 -39.01 -21.63
N PHE A 394 17.43 -39.47 -20.63
CA PHE A 394 16.09 -38.93 -20.35
C PHE A 394 16.21 -37.52 -19.78
N CYS A 395 15.51 -36.57 -20.38
CA CYS A 395 15.49 -35.18 -19.94
C CYS A 395 14.13 -34.81 -19.32
N TYR A 396 14.07 -33.67 -18.63
CA TYR A 396 12.83 -33.14 -18.05
C TYR A 396 12.49 -31.73 -18.57
N HIS A 397 11.22 -31.33 -18.49
CA HIS A 397 10.76 -29.98 -18.84
C HIS A 397 10.34 -29.22 -17.58
N GLY A 398 10.52 -27.89 -17.58
CA GLY A 398 10.18 -27.04 -16.44
C GLY A 398 10.82 -27.54 -15.15
N ASN A 399 10.02 -27.74 -14.11
CA ASN A 399 10.47 -28.25 -12.81
C ASN A 399 10.55 -29.80 -12.75
N GLY A 400 10.18 -30.50 -13.83
CA GLY A 400 10.33 -31.95 -13.97
C GLY A 400 9.31 -32.80 -13.21
N MET A 401 8.14 -32.25 -12.89
CA MET A 401 7.00 -33.05 -12.39
C MET A 401 6.55 -34.13 -13.40
N ASN A 402 6.74 -33.88 -14.70
CA ASN A 402 6.47 -34.82 -15.79
C ASN A 402 7.60 -35.83 -16.05
N TYR A 403 8.69 -35.78 -15.29
CA TYR A 403 9.82 -36.67 -15.52
C TYR A 403 9.45 -38.13 -15.20
N ARG A 404 9.59 -39.01 -16.20
CA ARG A 404 9.32 -40.46 -16.08
C ARG A 404 10.55 -41.33 -16.42
N GLY A 405 11.74 -40.73 -16.42
CA GLY A 405 12.98 -41.45 -16.67
C GLY A 405 13.36 -42.43 -15.54
N ARG A 406 14.46 -43.17 -15.78
CA ARG A 406 14.95 -44.24 -14.89
C ARG A 406 16.21 -43.88 -14.10
N SER A 407 16.59 -42.60 -14.05
CA SER A 407 17.76 -42.16 -13.27
C SER A 407 17.49 -42.27 -11.77
N SER A 408 18.52 -42.66 -11.01
CA SER A 408 18.48 -42.88 -9.56
C SER A 408 19.73 -42.32 -8.86
N LYS A 409 20.32 -41.25 -9.41
CA LYS A 409 21.52 -40.60 -8.86
C LYS A 409 21.31 -39.12 -8.55
N THR A 410 21.83 -38.74 -7.40
CA THR A 410 21.85 -37.38 -6.83
C THR A 410 22.97 -36.51 -7.41
N ILE A 411 22.84 -35.18 -7.31
CA ILE A 411 23.91 -34.19 -7.59
C ILE A 411 25.15 -34.43 -6.72
N SER A 412 24.99 -34.90 -5.47
CA SER A 412 26.09 -35.23 -4.58
C SER A 412 26.76 -36.57 -4.92
N GLY A 413 26.17 -37.36 -5.82
CA GLY A 413 26.63 -38.69 -6.22
C GLY A 413 26.02 -39.85 -5.42
N ALA A 414 25.12 -39.58 -4.47
CA ALA A 414 24.42 -40.62 -3.70
C ALA A 414 23.41 -41.41 -4.54
N GLU A 415 23.17 -42.69 -4.17
CA GLU A 415 22.12 -43.52 -4.78
C GLU A 415 20.77 -43.32 -4.08
N CYS A 416 19.71 -43.25 -4.88
CA CYS A 416 18.35 -43.07 -4.40
C CYS A 416 17.79 -44.35 -3.75
N VAL A 417 17.01 -44.18 -2.68
CA VAL A 417 16.23 -45.20 -1.98
C VAL A 417 14.85 -45.34 -2.65
N LYS A 418 14.20 -46.51 -2.49
CA LYS A 418 12.84 -46.76 -3.01
C LYS A 418 11.82 -45.89 -2.28
N TRP A 419 10.88 -45.31 -3.04
CA TRP A 419 9.82 -44.45 -2.49
C TRP A 419 8.88 -45.16 -1.51
N SER A 420 8.72 -46.48 -1.63
CA SER A 420 7.95 -47.30 -0.67
C SER A 420 8.60 -47.40 0.70
N ASP A 421 9.93 -47.42 0.73
CA ASP A 421 10.72 -47.70 1.93
C ASP A 421 11.01 -46.40 2.69
N ALA A 422 10.99 -45.27 1.99
CA ALA A 422 11.21 -43.95 2.56
C ALA A 422 9.98 -43.44 3.31
N GLN A 423 10.18 -43.00 4.56
CA GLN A 423 9.14 -42.42 5.43
C GLN A 423 7.82 -43.23 5.47
N ALA A 424 7.93 -44.56 5.49
CA ALA A 424 6.80 -45.49 5.53
C ALA A 424 5.75 -45.31 4.42
N GLY A 425 6.17 -44.86 3.22
CA GLY A 425 5.31 -44.78 2.04
C GLY A 425 4.42 -43.54 1.98
N PHE A 426 4.64 -42.53 2.83
CA PHE A 426 3.89 -41.26 2.84
C PHE A 426 3.70 -40.65 1.43
N TYR A 427 4.79 -40.54 0.67
CA TYR A 427 4.75 -40.01 -0.70
C TYR A 427 3.89 -40.86 -1.64
N THR A 428 3.89 -42.19 -1.48
CA THR A 428 3.07 -43.08 -2.31
C THR A 428 1.58 -42.98 -2.00
N THR A 429 1.21 -42.59 -0.78
CA THR A 429 -0.18 -42.36 -0.38
C THR A 429 -0.68 -40.97 -0.75
N GLU A 430 0.17 -39.95 -0.63
CA GLU A 430 -0.22 -38.56 -0.90
C GLU A 430 -0.16 -38.23 -2.41
N TYR A 431 0.78 -38.82 -3.15
CA TYR A 431 0.99 -38.55 -4.59
C TYR A 431 0.94 -39.84 -5.44
N PRO A 432 -0.22 -40.53 -5.51
CA PRO A 432 -0.35 -41.80 -6.25
C PRO A 432 -0.11 -41.64 -7.76
N TRP A 433 -0.33 -40.45 -8.31
CA TRP A 433 -0.16 -40.12 -9.73
C TRP A 433 1.32 -40.08 -10.17
N ALA A 434 2.27 -39.86 -9.25
CA ALA A 434 3.68 -39.59 -9.59
C ALA A 434 4.51 -40.84 -9.96
N ASN A 435 3.86 -42.01 -10.16
CA ASN A 435 4.48 -43.26 -10.59
C ASN A 435 5.74 -43.63 -9.77
N LEU A 436 5.57 -43.66 -8.44
CA LEU A 436 6.61 -43.88 -7.43
C LEU A 436 6.95 -45.36 -7.22
N VAL A 437 7.06 -46.13 -8.31
CA VAL A 437 7.14 -47.61 -8.28
C VAL A 437 8.55 -48.16 -7.98
N ASN A 438 9.59 -47.31 -7.94
CA ASN A 438 11.01 -47.71 -7.77
C ASN A 438 11.82 -46.67 -6.96
N ASN A 439 13.15 -46.64 -7.11
CA ASN A 439 14.04 -45.61 -6.56
C ASN A 439 14.42 -44.52 -7.58
N TYR A 440 13.55 -44.28 -8.56
CA TYR A 440 13.82 -43.30 -9.61
C TYR A 440 13.54 -41.88 -9.14
N CYS A 441 14.30 -40.91 -9.65
CA CYS A 441 14.08 -39.49 -9.41
C CYS A 441 12.68 -39.07 -9.88
N ARG A 442 11.96 -38.34 -9.03
CA ARG A 442 10.60 -37.84 -9.29
C ARG A 442 10.43 -36.47 -8.66
N ASN A 443 9.40 -35.75 -9.07
CA ASN A 443 9.04 -34.49 -8.44
C ASN A 443 7.54 -34.44 -8.14
N PRO A 444 7.08 -35.16 -7.11
CA PRO A 444 5.66 -35.17 -6.75
C PRO A 444 5.17 -33.86 -6.11
N THR A 445 6.07 -33.07 -5.49
CA THR A 445 5.72 -31.88 -4.71
C THR A 445 5.85 -30.57 -5.49
N GLY A 446 6.27 -30.61 -6.75
CA GLY A 446 6.48 -29.42 -7.57
C GLY A 446 7.69 -28.57 -7.17
N HIS A 447 8.71 -29.18 -6.55
CA HIS A 447 10.00 -28.56 -6.26
C HIS A 447 10.68 -28.06 -7.55
N ASP A 448 11.71 -27.20 -7.48
CA ASP A 448 12.33 -26.63 -8.68
C ASP A 448 12.98 -27.66 -9.62
N ARG A 449 13.29 -28.85 -9.10
CA ARG A 449 13.97 -29.94 -9.83
C ARG A 449 13.53 -31.31 -9.32
N PRO A 450 13.57 -32.38 -10.15
CA PRO A 450 13.35 -33.72 -9.66
C PRO A 450 14.38 -34.14 -8.61
N PHE A 451 13.89 -34.78 -7.57
CA PHE A 451 14.68 -35.20 -6.42
C PHE A 451 14.44 -36.68 -6.13
N CYS A 452 15.24 -37.20 -5.21
CA CYS A 452 15.00 -38.50 -4.60
C CYS A 452 15.44 -38.49 -3.13
N LEU A 453 15.18 -39.59 -2.44
CA LEU A 453 15.51 -39.75 -1.02
C LEU A 453 16.75 -40.63 -0.86
N VAL A 454 17.71 -40.24 -0.01
CA VAL A 454 18.94 -41.01 0.30
C VAL A 454 18.82 -41.78 1.63
N GLU A 455 19.84 -42.57 2.04
CA GLU A 455 19.82 -43.55 3.16
C GLU A 455 19.47 -43.04 4.58
N GLU A 456 19.02 -41.80 4.74
CA GLU A 456 18.50 -41.24 6.02
C GLU A 456 17.11 -40.59 5.85
N GLY A 457 16.46 -40.80 4.70
CA GLY A 457 15.19 -40.15 4.36
C GLY A 457 15.33 -38.66 4.00
N ARG A 458 16.57 -38.17 3.79
CA ARG A 458 16.85 -36.80 3.35
C ARG A 458 16.57 -36.65 1.85
N GLN A 459 15.91 -35.56 1.49
CA GLN A 459 15.66 -35.15 0.11
C GLN A 459 16.91 -34.54 -0.52
N GLU A 460 17.24 -35.01 -1.72
CA GLU A 460 18.34 -34.48 -2.54
C GLU A 460 17.92 -34.38 -4.01
N ASP A 461 18.33 -33.28 -4.64
CA ASP A 461 18.11 -33.06 -6.06
C ASP A 461 18.88 -34.07 -6.91
N CYS A 462 18.24 -34.52 -7.99
CA CYS A 462 18.84 -35.44 -8.93
C CYS A 462 19.67 -34.76 -10.01
N ASP A 463 20.70 -35.46 -10.47
CA ASP A 463 21.58 -35.01 -11.54
C ASP A 463 20.95 -35.33 -12.91
N LEU A 464 19.98 -34.49 -13.32
CA LEU A 464 19.24 -34.60 -14.58
C LEU A 464 19.47 -33.39 -15.50
N ILE A 465 19.24 -33.58 -16.80
CA ILE A 465 19.35 -32.53 -17.83
C ILE A 465 17.97 -32.02 -18.28
N PRO A 466 17.81 -30.71 -18.52
CA PRO A 466 16.57 -30.17 -19.09
C PRO A 466 16.51 -30.32 -20.62
N CYS A 467 15.30 -30.58 -21.15
CA CYS A 467 15.07 -30.80 -22.58
C CYS A 467 15.14 -29.49 -23.38
N ASN A 468 14.39 -28.46 -22.97
CA ASN A 468 14.19 -27.21 -23.73
C ASN A 468 14.93 -25.97 -23.19
N GLU A 469 15.70 -26.10 -22.11
CA GLU A 469 16.44 -24.96 -21.55
C GLU A 469 17.83 -24.82 -22.19
N ASN A 470 18.16 -23.57 -22.56
CA ASN A 470 19.53 -23.15 -22.88
C ASN A 470 20.25 -22.90 -21.55
N GLY A 471 21.45 -23.44 -21.38
CA GLY A 471 22.21 -23.33 -20.12
C GLY A 471 23.65 -23.76 -20.31
N CYS A 472 24.43 -23.68 -19.24
CA CYS A 472 25.88 -23.85 -19.29
C CYS A 472 26.30 -25.25 -18.86
N TRP A 473 27.22 -25.85 -19.63
CA TRP A 473 27.86 -27.13 -19.29
C TRP A 473 28.95 -26.95 -18.23
N ASP A 474 29.10 -27.93 -17.35
CA ASP A 474 30.11 -27.91 -16.28
C ASP A 474 31.56 -27.82 -16.81
N MET A 475 32.32 -26.85 -16.30
CA MET A 475 33.75 -26.65 -16.59
C MET A 475 34.69 -27.55 -15.74
N GLY A 476 34.13 -28.28 -14.77
CA GLY A 476 34.87 -29.12 -13.84
C GLY A 476 35.64 -28.31 -12.78
N PRO A 477 36.29 -28.98 -11.81
CA PRO A 477 37.00 -28.32 -10.72
C PRO A 477 38.32 -27.69 -11.21
N PRO A 478 38.75 -26.56 -10.63
CA PRO A 478 40.04 -25.92 -10.93
C PRO A 478 41.19 -26.76 -10.36
N THR A 479 42.38 -26.60 -10.93
CA THR A 479 43.59 -27.29 -10.43
C THR A 479 43.85 -26.83 -8.99
N ASN A 480 43.91 -27.76 -8.03
CA ASN A 480 44.01 -27.48 -6.59
C ASN A 480 42.86 -26.65 -6.00
N GLY A 481 41.61 -26.89 -6.45
CA GLY A 481 40.42 -26.32 -5.83
C GLY A 481 39.17 -27.17 -6.03
N ILE A 482 38.08 -26.73 -5.41
CA ILE A 482 36.75 -27.35 -5.44
C ILE A 482 35.72 -26.37 -6.02
N ARG A 483 34.56 -26.88 -6.44
CA ARG A 483 33.45 -26.07 -6.97
C ARG A 483 32.14 -26.43 -6.30
N VAL A 484 31.30 -25.42 -6.05
CA VAL A 484 29.99 -25.58 -5.41
C VAL A 484 28.96 -24.68 -6.12
N PRO A 485 27.77 -25.19 -6.50
CA PRO A 485 27.36 -26.61 -6.48
C PRO A 485 28.02 -27.40 -7.61
N ALA A 486 28.20 -28.72 -7.45
CA ALA A 486 28.81 -29.59 -8.45
C ALA A 486 27.74 -30.25 -9.34
N LYS A 487 27.22 -29.53 -10.33
CA LYS A 487 26.17 -30.00 -11.25
C LYS A 487 26.78 -30.32 -12.63
N ARG A 488 26.13 -31.16 -13.43
CA ARG A 488 26.50 -31.36 -14.85
C ARG A 488 26.02 -30.22 -15.77
N PHE A 489 24.92 -29.57 -15.38
CA PHE A 489 24.24 -28.53 -16.16
C PHE A 489 23.72 -27.43 -15.23
N TYR A 490 23.86 -26.18 -15.64
CA TYR A 490 23.47 -24.99 -14.87
C TYR A 490 22.50 -24.14 -15.69
N ASN A 491 21.45 -23.66 -15.04
CA ASN A 491 20.43 -22.81 -15.66
C ASN A 491 20.94 -21.37 -15.82
N VAL A 492 20.35 -20.59 -16.73
CA VAL A 492 20.70 -19.18 -16.93
C VAL A 492 20.52 -18.40 -15.62
N GLY A 493 21.52 -17.60 -15.24
CA GLY A 493 21.53 -16.87 -13.97
C GLY A 493 22.03 -17.66 -12.76
N GLU A 494 22.20 -18.99 -12.87
CA GLU A 494 22.83 -19.78 -11.81
C GLU A 494 24.32 -19.44 -11.68
N ARG A 495 24.81 -19.51 -10.44
CA ARG A 495 26.17 -19.13 -10.06
C ARG A 495 26.95 -20.34 -9.54
N VAL A 496 28.19 -20.48 -10.01
CA VAL A 496 29.15 -21.45 -9.51
C VAL A 496 30.21 -20.71 -8.71
N THR A 497 30.51 -21.24 -7.52
CA THR A 497 31.59 -20.73 -6.68
C THR A 497 32.76 -21.71 -6.72
N TYR A 498 33.93 -21.19 -7.07
CA TYR A 498 35.21 -21.89 -7.07
C TYR A 498 36.00 -21.48 -5.82
N THR A 499 36.48 -22.46 -5.07
CA THR A 499 37.35 -22.24 -3.91
C THR A 499 38.64 -23.02 -4.08
N CYS A 500 39.76 -22.43 -3.68
CA CYS A 500 41.07 -23.08 -3.72
C CYS A 500 41.30 -23.91 -2.45
N ASN A 501 42.11 -24.97 -2.56
CA ASN A 501 42.54 -25.78 -1.42
C ASN A 501 43.51 -24.98 -0.52
N GLU A 502 43.70 -25.41 0.73
CA GLU A 502 44.60 -24.75 1.69
C GLU A 502 46.00 -24.44 1.11
N GLY A 503 46.46 -23.19 1.27
CA GLY A 503 47.73 -22.69 0.75
C GLY A 503 47.72 -22.14 -0.67
N TYR A 504 46.54 -22.10 -1.32
CA TYR A 504 46.36 -21.56 -2.67
C TYR A 504 45.27 -20.48 -2.70
N ASN A 505 45.47 -19.44 -3.49
CA ASN A 505 44.55 -18.33 -3.72
C ASN A 505 44.19 -18.21 -5.22
N LEU A 506 43.00 -17.69 -5.52
CA LEU A 506 42.52 -17.53 -6.89
C LEU A 506 43.37 -16.51 -7.66
N ASP A 507 43.72 -16.80 -8.92
CA ASP A 507 44.46 -15.85 -9.76
C ASP A 507 43.65 -14.55 -9.97
N PHE A 508 44.31 -13.39 -9.82
CA PHE A 508 43.71 -12.04 -9.79
C PHE A 508 42.84 -11.68 -11.01
N ARG A 509 42.95 -12.42 -12.11
CA ARG A 509 42.15 -12.20 -13.33
C ARG A 509 40.75 -12.83 -13.28
N HIS A 510 40.46 -13.67 -12.29
CA HIS A 510 39.21 -14.43 -12.24
C HIS A 510 38.48 -14.19 -10.93
N THR A 511 37.15 -14.07 -11.01
CA THR A 511 36.29 -14.01 -9.83
C THR A 511 36.01 -15.42 -9.30
N SER A 512 35.93 -15.59 -7.98
CA SER A 512 35.57 -16.86 -7.36
C SER A 512 34.14 -17.30 -7.71
N ARG A 513 33.30 -16.35 -8.13
CA ARG A 513 31.91 -16.59 -8.53
C ARG A 513 31.75 -16.32 -10.03
N VAL A 514 31.23 -17.30 -10.77
CA VAL A 514 30.98 -17.22 -12.21
C VAL A 514 29.50 -17.52 -12.49
N THR A 515 28.90 -16.77 -13.41
CA THR A 515 27.47 -16.83 -13.72
C THR A 515 27.25 -17.38 -15.13
N CYS A 516 26.16 -18.13 -15.34
CA CYS A 516 25.74 -18.57 -16.68
C CYS A 516 24.85 -17.52 -17.36
N PHE A 517 25.12 -17.17 -18.63
CA PHE A 517 24.32 -16.21 -19.43
C PHE A 517 23.42 -16.88 -20.49
N GLU A 518 22.53 -16.09 -21.11
CA GLU A 518 21.41 -16.52 -22.00
C GLU A 518 21.78 -17.31 -23.28
N ASP A 519 23.06 -17.56 -23.56
CA ASP A 519 23.52 -18.35 -24.72
C ASP A 519 24.27 -19.64 -24.35
N GLY A 520 24.23 -20.06 -23.08
CA GLY A 520 25.00 -21.21 -22.59
C GLY A 520 26.50 -20.95 -22.48
N ILE A 521 26.89 -19.67 -22.43
CA ILE A 521 28.27 -19.20 -22.25
C ILE A 521 28.47 -18.77 -20.81
N TRP A 522 29.59 -19.19 -20.20
CA TRP A 522 30.00 -18.73 -18.88
C TRP A 522 30.51 -17.29 -18.94
N GLN A 523 30.20 -16.49 -17.91
CA GLN A 523 30.67 -15.10 -17.79
C GLN A 523 32.20 -14.96 -17.91
N TYR A 524 32.96 -15.94 -17.42
CA TYR A 524 34.41 -16.00 -17.48
C TYR A 524 34.91 -17.43 -17.72
N ASP A 525 36.15 -17.56 -18.20
CA ASP A 525 36.85 -18.83 -18.31
C ASP A 525 37.12 -19.47 -16.93
N LYS A 526 37.40 -20.76 -16.94
CA LYS A 526 37.69 -21.56 -15.74
C LYS A 526 38.84 -20.96 -14.91
N PRO A 527 38.62 -20.60 -13.62
CA PRO A 527 39.65 -20.01 -12.76
C PRO A 527 40.77 -21.00 -12.39
N SER A 528 41.96 -20.47 -12.06
CA SER A 528 43.13 -21.22 -11.59
C SER A 528 43.60 -20.77 -10.21
N CYS A 529 44.04 -21.70 -9.38
CA CYS A 529 44.58 -21.45 -8.04
C CYS A 529 46.12 -21.37 -8.05
N SER A 530 46.68 -20.33 -7.44
CA SER A 530 48.13 -20.04 -7.32
C SER A 530 48.55 -19.94 -5.85
N VAL A 531 49.84 -20.00 -5.51
CA VAL A 531 50.32 -20.05 -4.12
C VAL A 531 50.12 -18.70 -3.41
N ASP A 532 49.57 -18.69 -2.20
CA ASP A 532 49.35 -17.47 -1.41
C ASP A 532 50.62 -17.03 -0.64
N ILE A 533 51.31 -16.01 -1.15
CA ILE A 533 52.52 -15.45 -0.53
C ILE A 533 52.19 -14.43 0.57
N SER A 534 51.01 -13.80 0.51
CA SER A 534 50.57 -12.76 1.46
C SER A 534 50.17 -13.38 2.81
N GLY A 535 49.43 -14.50 2.79
CA GLY A 535 49.08 -15.21 4.03
C GLY A 535 50.30 -15.74 4.79
N LYS A 536 51.37 -16.11 4.07
CA LYS A 536 52.63 -16.52 4.70
C LYS A 536 53.35 -15.36 5.39
N LEU A 537 53.31 -14.15 4.81
CA LEU A 537 53.88 -12.96 5.44
C LEU A 537 53.11 -12.59 6.72
N GLU A 538 51.78 -12.68 6.68
CA GLU A 538 50.94 -12.43 7.85
C GLU A 538 51.21 -13.44 8.97
N GLU A 539 51.30 -14.74 8.66
CA GLU A 539 51.68 -15.78 9.61
C GLU A 539 53.07 -15.52 10.22
N ASP A 540 54.08 -15.21 9.39
CA ASP A 540 55.44 -14.93 9.85
C ASP A 540 55.52 -13.69 10.78
N LEU A 541 54.67 -12.68 10.56
CA LEU A 541 54.62 -11.45 11.38
C LEU A 541 53.83 -11.61 12.68
N LEU A 542 52.72 -12.36 12.64
CA LEU A 542 51.84 -12.54 13.79
C LEU A 542 52.27 -13.70 14.71
N ASN A 543 53.14 -14.59 14.24
CA ASN A 543 53.66 -15.70 15.02
C ASN A 543 54.52 -15.20 16.20
N GLY A 544 53.95 -15.22 17.41
CA GLY A 544 54.59 -14.73 18.63
C GLY A 544 54.37 -13.24 18.92
N TYR A 545 53.52 -12.55 18.16
CA TYR A 545 53.09 -11.19 18.47
C TYR A 545 52.12 -11.18 19.65
N SER A 546 52.26 -10.22 20.57
CA SER A 546 51.33 -10.06 21.70
C SER A 546 50.49 -8.80 21.55
N GLU A 547 49.19 -9.02 21.30
CA GLU A 547 48.15 -8.00 21.12
C GLU A 547 48.01 -7.06 22.33
N SER A 548 48.22 -7.58 23.54
CA SER A 548 48.03 -6.84 24.79
C SER A 548 49.17 -5.88 25.14
N GLN A 549 50.30 -5.96 24.43
CA GLN A 549 51.50 -5.19 24.74
C GLN A 549 51.65 -3.97 23.81
N PRO A 550 51.67 -2.73 24.35
CA PRO A 550 51.91 -1.55 23.55
C PRO A 550 53.29 -1.55 22.88
N PRO A 551 53.45 -0.90 21.72
CA PRO A 551 54.73 -0.76 21.05
C PRO A 551 55.72 0.08 21.89
N ASP A 552 57.00 -0.30 21.86
CA ASP A 552 58.15 0.38 22.48
C ASP A 552 58.29 0.40 24.02
N ILE A 553 58.02 -0.73 24.70
CA ILE A 553 58.24 -0.85 26.16
C ILE A 553 59.75 -0.86 26.55
N GLU A 554 60.64 -1.34 25.68
CA GLU A 554 62.03 -1.67 26.07
C GLU A 554 62.99 -0.46 26.23
N ARG A 555 62.59 0.77 25.87
CA ARG A 555 63.48 1.95 25.92
C ARG A 555 62.91 3.16 26.68
N GLY A 556 61.84 3.00 27.46
CA GLY A 556 61.21 4.14 28.14
C GLY A 556 60.71 5.22 27.17
N GLY A 557 60.38 4.82 25.94
CA GLY A 557 59.75 5.68 24.94
C GLY A 557 58.25 5.77 25.18
N HIS A 558 57.64 6.85 24.72
CA HIS A 558 56.19 7.00 24.65
C HIS A 558 55.71 6.65 23.24
N THR A 559 54.56 5.99 23.12
CA THR A 559 53.94 5.76 21.81
C THR A 559 53.36 7.07 21.30
N ILE A 560 53.84 7.55 20.15
CA ILE A 560 53.28 8.72 19.47
C ILE A 560 52.16 8.24 18.55
N ILE A 561 50.94 8.68 18.83
CA ILE A 561 49.77 8.43 18.01
C ILE A 561 49.44 9.72 17.26
N VAL A 562 49.62 9.67 15.96
CA VAL A 562 49.29 10.78 15.07
C VAL A 562 47.88 10.57 14.54
N PHE A 563 46.97 11.48 14.87
CA PHE A 563 45.59 11.43 14.36
C PHE A 563 45.37 12.49 13.28
N ASN A 564 44.55 12.13 12.30
CA ASN A 564 43.98 13.04 11.32
C ASN A 564 42.52 12.65 11.11
N GLY A 565 41.68 13.53 10.61
CA GLY A 565 40.29 13.19 10.37
C GLY A 565 39.44 14.38 10.02
N THR A 566 38.21 14.07 9.61
CA THR A 566 37.21 15.06 9.19
C THR A 566 35.83 14.64 9.67
N VAL A 567 34.98 15.63 9.92
CA VAL A 567 33.55 15.41 10.10
C VAL A 567 32.93 15.33 8.72
N GLU A 568 32.38 14.17 8.36
CA GLU A 568 31.77 14.01 7.03
C GLU A 568 30.40 14.68 7.01
N GLU A 569 29.52 14.29 7.94
CA GLU A 569 28.12 14.72 7.96
C GLU A 569 27.60 14.88 9.39
N VAL A 570 26.74 15.88 9.58
CA VAL A 570 25.91 16.02 10.77
C VAL A 570 24.58 15.31 10.52
N ILE A 571 24.34 14.20 11.23
CA ILE A 571 23.17 13.34 11.02
C ILE A 571 21.95 13.85 11.77
N ASP A 572 22.15 14.25 13.03
CA ASP A 572 21.07 14.73 13.88
C ASP A 572 21.57 15.82 14.82
N LEU A 573 20.74 16.85 14.99
CA LEU A 573 21.01 17.98 15.87
C LEU A 573 19.76 18.28 16.70
N ASP A 574 19.78 17.88 17.96
CA ASP A 574 18.73 18.17 18.92
C ASP A 574 19.14 19.38 19.78
N GLU A 575 18.63 20.55 19.37
CA GLU A 575 18.91 21.84 20.01
C GLU A 575 18.41 21.88 21.46
N LYS A 576 17.25 21.26 21.74
CA LYS A 576 16.64 21.23 23.07
C LYS A 576 17.42 20.36 24.05
N LYS A 577 17.96 19.23 23.57
CA LYS A 577 18.83 18.35 24.35
C LYS A 577 20.32 18.71 24.27
N GLU A 578 20.68 19.73 23.48
CA GLU A 578 22.05 20.14 23.18
C GLU A 578 22.91 18.97 22.67
N ARG A 579 22.33 18.12 21.82
CA ARG A 579 22.95 16.87 21.37
C ARG A 579 23.23 16.92 19.87
N LEU A 580 24.48 16.67 19.50
CA LEU A 580 24.91 16.50 18.12
C LEU A 580 25.28 15.04 17.86
N VAL A 581 24.71 14.47 16.81
CA VAL A 581 25.11 13.17 16.25
C VAL A 581 25.78 13.43 14.91
N ALA A 582 27.05 13.05 14.79
CA ALA A 582 27.85 13.27 13.60
C ALA A 582 28.60 12.01 13.19
N SER A 583 28.69 11.78 11.87
CA SER A 583 29.59 10.79 11.28
C SER A 583 30.97 11.39 11.11
N ILE A 584 31.97 10.72 11.67
CA ILE A 584 33.36 11.18 11.60
C ILE A 584 34.26 10.05 11.10
N VAL A 585 35.23 10.43 10.29
CA VAL A 585 36.29 9.55 9.80
C VAL A 585 37.60 9.98 10.43
N ILE A 586 38.24 9.05 11.13
CA ILE A 586 39.49 9.30 11.86
C ILE A 586 40.55 8.31 11.38
N ASP A 587 41.69 8.83 10.98
CA ASP A 587 42.90 8.10 10.67
C ASP A 587 43.86 8.20 11.86
N PHE A 588 44.03 7.10 12.58
CA PHE A 588 45.10 6.97 13.58
C PHE A 588 46.31 6.31 12.94
N THR A 589 47.49 6.87 13.19
CA THR A 589 48.75 6.34 12.71
C THR A 589 49.75 6.24 13.85
N TRP A 590 50.35 5.07 13.99
CA TRP A 590 51.42 4.82 14.94
C TRP A 590 52.45 3.89 14.32
N ARG A 591 53.60 3.76 14.98
CA ARG A 591 54.67 2.88 14.53
C ARG A 591 54.87 1.73 15.53
N ASP A 592 54.92 0.51 15.02
CA ASP A 592 55.27 -0.69 15.78
C ASP A 592 56.48 -1.37 15.13
N SER A 593 57.60 -1.38 15.84
CA SER A 593 58.87 -1.95 15.38
C SER A 593 58.81 -3.48 15.20
N ARG A 594 57.82 -4.16 15.78
CA ARG A 594 57.63 -5.62 15.66
C ARG A 594 57.00 -6.03 14.33
N LEU A 595 56.36 -5.11 13.63
CA LEU A 595 55.63 -5.37 12.38
C LEU A 595 56.43 -4.95 11.13
N GLU A 596 57.76 -4.85 11.23
CA GLU A 596 58.65 -4.50 10.12
C GLU A 596 59.05 -5.74 9.30
N TRP A 597 58.99 -5.67 7.96
CA TRP A 597 59.53 -6.72 7.08
C TRP A 597 60.30 -6.15 5.89
N LYS A 598 61.08 -7.01 5.22
CA LYS A 598 61.81 -6.66 4.00
C LYS A 598 61.06 -7.17 2.77
N PRO A 599 60.58 -6.29 1.85
CA PRO A 599 59.79 -6.68 0.67
C PRO A 599 60.45 -7.73 -0.22
N LYS A 600 61.79 -7.72 -0.29
CA LYS A 600 62.58 -8.64 -1.13
C LYS A 600 62.32 -10.13 -0.85
N TYR A 601 61.93 -10.50 0.37
CA TYR A 601 61.71 -11.92 0.73
C TYR A 601 60.27 -12.39 0.51
N PHE A 602 59.33 -11.48 0.28
CA PHE A 602 57.88 -11.75 0.20
C PHE A 602 57.27 -11.15 -1.07
N GLY A 603 57.95 -11.29 -2.21
CA GLY A 603 57.39 -10.90 -3.52
C GLY A 603 57.24 -9.39 -3.76
N ASN A 604 58.02 -8.55 -3.06
CA ASN A 604 57.93 -7.07 -3.11
C ASN A 604 56.60 -6.49 -2.60
N ILE A 605 55.95 -7.14 -1.64
CA ILE A 605 54.77 -6.58 -0.96
C ILE A 605 55.20 -5.36 -0.11
N GLU A 606 54.62 -4.20 -0.42
CA GLU A 606 54.87 -2.91 0.28
C GLU A 606 53.86 -2.63 1.40
N THR A 607 52.67 -3.20 1.33
CA THR A 607 51.62 -3.03 2.34
C THR A 607 50.91 -4.34 2.63
N LEU A 608 50.63 -4.58 3.90
CA LEU A 608 49.89 -5.75 4.38
C LEU A 608 48.59 -5.28 5.06
N SER A 609 47.48 -5.96 4.77
CA SER A 609 46.20 -5.70 5.42
C SER A 609 45.91 -6.78 6.46
N VAL A 610 45.74 -6.39 7.73
CA VAL A 610 45.52 -7.30 8.86
C VAL A 610 44.31 -6.83 9.67
N VAL A 611 43.59 -7.76 10.28
CA VAL A 611 42.45 -7.43 11.17
C VAL A 611 42.97 -6.84 12.49
N GLY A 612 42.34 -5.76 12.97
CA GLY A 612 42.81 -5.05 14.17
C GLY A 612 42.80 -5.82 15.46
N SER A 613 41.90 -6.78 15.62
CA SER A 613 41.90 -7.69 16.77
C SER A 613 43.13 -8.60 16.83
N SER A 614 43.93 -8.71 15.76
CA SER A 614 45.16 -9.52 15.74
C SER A 614 46.44 -8.73 16.09
N ILE A 615 46.35 -7.40 16.21
CA ILE A 615 47.49 -6.54 16.56
C ILE A 615 47.13 -5.59 17.70
N TRP A 616 48.12 -4.94 18.31
CA TRP A 616 47.84 -3.96 19.35
C TRP A 616 47.16 -2.71 18.75
N THR A 617 46.01 -2.32 19.30
CA THR A 617 45.31 -1.06 18.97
C THR A 617 45.22 -0.15 20.20
N PRO A 618 45.37 1.18 20.03
CA PRO A 618 45.22 2.12 21.14
C PRO A 618 43.77 2.26 21.59
N THR A 619 43.50 2.10 22.89
CA THR A 619 42.16 2.25 23.46
C THR A 619 41.80 3.72 23.69
N PHE A 620 40.74 4.20 23.03
CA PHE A 620 40.21 5.54 23.18
C PHE A 620 38.88 5.57 23.93
N THR A 621 38.71 6.60 24.78
CA THR A 621 37.46 6.88 25.49
C THR A 621 36.87 8.21 25.03
N LEU A 622 35.60 8.21 24.61
CA LEU A 622 34.91 9.42 24.18
C LEU A 622 34.48 10.26 25.40
N LYS A 623 34.94 11.50 25.49
CA LYS A 623 34.56 12.45 26.54
C LYS A 623 33.28 13.19 26.15
N ARG A 624 32.45 13.52 27.15
CA ARG A 624 31.14 14.20 26.97
C ARG A 624 30.19 13.47 26.02
N ASN A 625 30.31 12.14 25.97
CA ASN A 625 29.42 11.31 25.19
C ASN A 625 28.00 11.36 25.77
N ALA A 626 27.02 11.59 24.91
CA ALA A 626 25.59 11.59 25.27
C ALA A 626 24.95 10.20 25.12
N ASP A 627 25.66 9.23 24.51
CA ASP A 627 25.18 7.86 24.34
C ASP A 627 25.75 6.90 25.40
N PRO A 628 24.93 6.35 26.32
CA PRO A 628 25.41 5.40 27.32
C PRO A 628 25.80 4.02 26.75
N LEU A 629 25.46 3.71 25.49
CA LEU A 629 25.73 2.41 24.85
C LEU A 629 27.05 2.35 24.07
N TYR A 630 27.75 3.46 23.93
CA TYR A 630 29.02 3.51 23.19
C TYR A 630 30.07 2.59 23.83
N ARG A 631 30.55 1.59 23.06
CA ARG A 631 31.50 0.57 23.53
C ARG A 631 32.97 0.85 23.19
N GLY A 632 33.26 1.96 22.50
CA GLY A 632 34.60 2.25 21.98
C GLY A 632 34.63 2.30 20.46
N LEU A 633 35.82 2.50 19.90
CA LEU A 633 36.04 2.39 18.46
C LEU A 633 36.09 0.90 18.06
N PRO A 634 35.64 0.53 16.85
CA PRO A 634 35.65 -0.87 16.39
C PRO A 634 37.07 -1.39 16.13
N ASP A 635 37.41 -2.51 16.78
CA ASP A 635 38.73 -3.15 16.65
C ASP A 635 38.80 -4.19 15.51
N ASP A 636 37.67 -4.66 14.97
CA ASP A 636 37.60 -5.67 13.89
C ASP A 636 37.75 -5.10 12.47
N VAL A 637 38.29 -3.89 12.34
CA VAL A 637 38.52 -3.22 11.05
C VAL A 637 39.86 -3.66 10.46
N LEU A 638 39.98 -3.69 9.13
CA LEU A 638 41.25 -3.94 8.44
C LEU A 638 42.20 -2.74 8.59
N LEU A 639 43.39 -2.97 9.12
CA LEU A 639 44.47 -1.99 9.20
C LEU A 639 45.47 -2.21 8.09
N LEU A 640 46.06 -1.12 7.62
CA LEU A 640 47.16 -1.17 6.68
C LEU A 640 48.47 -1.01 7.43
N ILE A 641 49.33 -2.02 7.30
CA ILE A 641 50.70 -2.02 7.80
C ILE A 641 51.61 -1.76 6.61
N SER A 642 52.55 -0.83 6.78
CA SER A 642 53.61 -0.52 5.81
C SER A 642 54.91 -1.22 6.19
N THR A 643 55.82 -1.39 5.22
CA THR A 643 57.11 -2.09 5.40
C THR A 643 57.98 -1.59 6.58
N ASP A 644 57.82 -0.32 6.96
CA ASP A 644 58.52 0.37 8.03
C ASP A 644 57.85 0.21 9.42
N GLY A 645 56.85 -0.67 9.53
CA GLY A 645 56.12 -0.93 10.76
C GLY A 645 55.11 0.16 11.10
N THR A 646 54.85 1.09 10.19
CA THR A 646 53.81 2.11 10.36
C THR A 646 52.45 1.47 10.13
N VAL A 647 51.58 1.55 11.14
CA VAL A 647 50.21 1.05 11.10
C VAL A 647 49.27 2.23 10.90
N ARG A 648 48.34 2.07 9.94
CA ARG A 648 47.25 3.02 9.69
C ARG A 648 45.92 2.37 10.04
N TRP A 649 45.20 2.99 10.97
CA TRP A 649 43.87 2.59 11.40
C TRP A 649 42.88 3.68 11.01
N ARG A 650 42.11 3.42 9.94
CA ARG A 650 41.04 4.29 9.48
C ARG A 650 39.72 3.80 10.05
N VAL A 651 39.07 4.62 10.84
CA VAL A 651 37.81 4.29 11.51
C VAL A 651 36.75 5.29 11.11
N GLU A 652 35.63 4.79 10.65
CA GLU A 652 34.39 5.54 10.47
C GLU A 652 33.46 5.21 11.63
N THR A 653 32.98 6.23 12.34
CA THR A 653 32.13 6.02 13.51
C THR A 653 31.12 7.14 13.71
N LEU A 654 29.99 6.77 14.32
CA LEU A 654 28.93 7.68 14.73
C LEU A 654 29.19 8.14 16.15
N THR A 655 29.35 9.45 16.33
CA THR A 655 29.57 10.03 17.65
C THR A 655 28.39 10.89 18.08
N SER A 656 28.08 10.81 19.38
CA SER A 656 27.00 11.57 19.99
C SER A 656 27.55 12.43 21.11
N THR A 657 27.58 13.75 20.93
CA THR A 657 28.22 14.67 21.87
C THR A 657 27.30 15.77 22.36
N ILE A 658 27.63 16.30 23.54
CA ILE A 658 26.91 17.43 24.14
C ILE A 658 27.56 18.73 23.70
N CYS A 659 26.77 19.60 23.09
CA CYS A 659 27.16 20.91 22.62
C CYS A 659 26.95 21.99 23.67
N THR A 660 27.66 23.10 23.53
CA THR A 660 27.40 24.33 24.28
C THR A 660 26.72 25.34 23.36
N THR A 661 25.52 25.74 23.72
CA THR A 661 24.71 26.72 22.98
C THR A 661 24.80 28.10 23.65
N HIS A 662 24.79 29.17 22.85
CA HIS A 662 24.65 30.54 23.33
C HIS A 662 23.33 31.14 22.81
N PRO A 663 22.18 30.83 23.43
CA PRO A 663 20.85 31.16 22.89
C PRO A 663 20.48 32.65 23.00
N PHE A 664 21.36 33.47 23.57
CA PHE A 664 21.08 34.88 23.84
C PHE A 664 20.75 35.67 22.57
N PHE A 665 21.49 35.44 21.47
CA PHE A 665 21.34 36.14 20.19
C PHE A 665 20.39 35.45 19.20
N PHE A 666 19.55 34.51 19.63
CA PHE A 666 18.59 33.86 18.75
C PHE A 666 17.76 34.89 17.95
N PRO A 667 17.60 34.74 16.61
CA PRO A 667 17.98 33.59 15.76
C PRO A 667 19.36 33.66 15.09
N ALA A 668 20.23 34.60 15.48
CA ALA A 668 21.63 34.68 15.04
C ALA A 668 22.56 34.08 16.11
N ASP A 669 22.23 32.88 16.56
CA ASP A 669 22.97 32.13 17.57
C ASP A 669 24.09 31.27 16.97
N THR A 670 25.08 30.97 17.81
CA THR A 670 26.19 30.07 17.48
C THR A 670 26.21 28.93 18.48
N MET A 671 26.46 27.72 17.99
CA MET A 671 26.64 26.52 18.79
C MET A 671 28.03 25.93 18.56
N GLU A 672 28.68 25.51 19.64
CA GLU A 672 30.01 24.87 19.57
C GLU A 672 29.94 23.48 20.23
N CYS A 673 30.37 22.47 19.49
CA CYS A 673 30.35 21.06 19.89
C CYS A 673 31.78 20.52 19.89
N HIS A 674 32.19 19.85 20.97
CA HIS A 674 33.52 19.24 21.08
C HIS A 674 33.42 17.72 21.17
N ILE A 675 33.99 17.03 20.18
CA ILE A 675 34.12 15.58 20.12
C ILE A 675 35.55 15.23 20.48
N CYS A 676 35.79 14.76 21.70
CA CYS A 676 37.14 14.52 22.21
C CYS A 676 37.37 13.05 22.60
N PHE A 677 38.38 12.43 22.00
CA PHE A 677 38.86 11.09 22.31
C PHE A 677 40.06 11.17 23.24
N SER A 678 39.94 10.63 24.44
CA SER A 678 41.02 10.55 25.43
C SER A 678 41.67 9.18 25.38
N VAL A 679 42.99 9.14 25.28
CA VAL A 679 43.74 7.88 25.46
C VAL A 679 43.64 7.36 26.89
N SER A 680 43.81 6.05 27.06
CA SER A 680 43.83 5.41 28.38
C SER A 680 44.99 5.94 29.23
N PRO A 681 44.75 6.35 30.48
CA PRO A 681 45.81 6.85 31.36
C PRO A 681 46.77 5.75 31.85
N ALA A 682 46.48 4.47 31.55
CA ALA A 682 47.30 3.33 31.98
C ALA A 682 48.60 3.16 31.18
N ILE A 683 48.70 3.77 29.99
CA ILE A 683 49.84 3.67 29.08
C ILE A 683 50.36 5.08 28.80
N ASP A 684 51.68 5.27 28.74
CA ASP A 684 52.28 6.57 28.43
C ASP A 684 52.25 6.83 26.91
N GLN A 685 51.18 7.50 26.47
CA GLN A 685 50.89 7.78 25.07
C GLN A 685 50.77 9.28 24.84
N ILE A 686 51.34 9.75 23.72
CA ILE A 686 51.24 11.14 23.28
C ILE A 686 50.41 11.19 22.00
N VAL A 687 49.41 12.05 22.00
CA VAL A 687 48.53 12.27 20.85
C VAL A 687 48.95 13.56 20.14
N GLU A 688 49.32 13.44 18.88
CA GLU A 688 49.71 14.55 18.01
C GLU A 688 48.80 14.63 16.78
N CYS A 689 48.63 15.81 16.22
CA CYS A 689 47.82 16.01 15.02
C CYS A 689 48.69 15.96 13.76
N GLY A 690 48.33 15.11 12.80
CA GLY A 690 49.17 14.74 11.66
C GLY A 690 49.28 15.77 10.54
N GLY A 691 48.55 16.88 10.61
CA GLY A 691 48.53 17.92 9.58
C GLY A 691 49.64 18.98 9.70
N GLY A 692 50.48 18.94 10.75
CA GLY A 692 51.43 20.03 11.02
C GLY A 692 50.70 21.35 11.35
N SER A 693 51.04 22.47 10.70
CA SER A 693 50.45 23.79 10.96
C SER A 693 48.97 23.97 10.54
N SER A 694 48.35 22.95 9.93
CA SER A 694 46.91 22.94 9.61
C SER A 694 46.02 22.47 10.77
N CYS A 695 46.64 21.93 11.82
CA CYS A 695 45.96 21.63 13.08
C CYS A 695 45.74 22.95 13.83
N ASP A 696 44.61 23.07 14.52
CA ASP A 696 44.17 24.28 15.22
C ASP A 696 43.59 25.41 14.32
N VAL A 697 43.36 25.15 13.03
CA VAL A 697 42.75 26.10 12.08
C VAL A 697 41.31 25.69 11.76
N TRP A 698 40.41 26.68 11.68
CA TRP A 698 39.02 26.46 11.25
C TRP A 698 38.93 26.22 9.74
N SER A 699 38.12 25.24 9.33
CA SER A 699 37.81 24.98 7.94
C SER A 699 36.98 26.12 7.32
N SER A 700 36.91 26.14 5.99
CA SER A 700 36.01 27.03 5.27
C SER A 700 34.55 26.73 5.63
N PRO A 701 33.69 27.75 5.79
CA PRO A 701 32.29 27.55 6.13
C PRO A 701 31.58 26.73 5.05
N GLN A 702 30.91 25.66 5.48
CA GLN A 702 30.08 24.79 4.65
C GLN A 702 28.63 24.93 5.07
N GLN A 703 27.73 25.11 4.10
CA GLN A 703 26.30 25.21 4.38
C GLN A 703 25.69 23.81 4.54
N GLU A 704 25.00 23.56 5.65
CA GLU A 704 24.38 22.29 5.99
C GLU A 704 22.99 22.55 6.60
N GLY A 705 21.95 22.38 5.77
CA GLY A 705 20.58 22.73 6.15
C GLY A 705 20.44 24.21 6.55
N GLU A 706 20.02 24.44 7.80
CA GLU A 706 19.80 25.77 8.39
C GLU A 706 21.07 26.39 9.01
N TRP A 707 22.20 25.69 8.96
CA TRP A 707 23.43 26.07 9.65
C TRP A 707 24.61 26.25 8.68
N ASN A 708 25.53 27.15 9.04
CA ASN A 708 26.86 27.24 8.46
C ASN A 708 27.86 26.55 9.41
N ARG A 709 28.41 25.43 8.97
CA ARG A 709 29.37 24.60 9.72
C ARG A 709 30.81 25.04 9.48
N LYS A 710 31.60 25.08 10.55
CA LYS A 710 33.07 25.20 10.54
C LYS A 710 33.64 24.13 11.46
N ASP A 711 34.70 23.48 11.00
CA ASP A 711 35.31 22.35 11.70
C ASP A 711 36.76 22.67 12.04
N LYS A 712 37.24 22.18 13.19
CA LYS A 712 38.60 22.39 13.66
C LYS A 712 39.10 21.16 14.40
N ILE A 713 40.30 20.69 14.07
CA ILE A 713 40.96 19.57 14.75
C ILE A 713 42.12 20.08 15.61
N PHE A 714 42.23 19.59 16.84
CA PHE A 714 43.31 19.99 17.76
C PHE A 714 43.60 18.91 18.81
N ALA A 715 44.86 18.83 19.24
CA ALA A 715 45.28 17.98 20.36
C ALA A 715 45.19 18.79 21.65
N LYS A 716 44.45 18.31 22.64
CA LYS A 716 44.29 18.97 23.94
C LYS A 716 45.13 18.26 25.00
N GLY A 717 46.09 19.00 25.56
CA GLY A 717 46.97 18.51 26.64
C GLY A 717 47.81 17.28 26.26
N ASN A 718 48.10 17.07 24.97
CA ASN A 718 48.85 15.94 24.41
C ASN A 718 48.28 14.54 24.74
N LYS A 719 47.01 14.48 25.19
CA LYS A 719 46.32 13.22 25.59
C LYS A 719 44.91 13.10 25.02
N GLU A 720 44.36 14.17 24.47
CA GLU A 720 43.02 14.18 23.89
C GLU A 720 43.09 14.60 22.42
N ALA A 721 42.52 13.79 21.52
CA ALA A 721 42.25 14.17 20.13
C ALA A 721 40.85 14.79 20.07
N CYS A 722 40.76 16.08 19.75
CA CYS A 722 39.49 16.81 19.74
C CYS A 722 39.13 17.34 18.35
N PHE A 723 37.85 17.21 18.00
CA PHE A 723 37.19 17.86 16.88
C PHE A 723 36.23 18.90 17.45
N ALA A 724 36.41 20.17 17.10
CA ALA A 724 35.46 21.24 17.39
C ALA A 724 34.63 21.50 16.12
N VAL A 725 33.31 21.42 16.28
CA VAL A 725 32.33 21.76 15.24
C VAL A 725 31.60 23.00 15.71
N GLN A 726 31.72 24.09 14.95
CA GLN A 726 31.02 25.34 15.18
C GLN A 726 29.91 25.49 14.14
N LEU A 727 28.69 25.72 14.61
CA LEU A 727 27.49 25.87 13.79
C LEU A 727 26.92 27.27 14.01
N GLU A 728 26.74 28.02 12.92
CA GLU A 728 26.19 29.38 12.90
C GLU A 728 24.84 29.38 12.15
N ARG A 729 23.75 29.78 12.82
CA ARG A 729 22.40 29.66 12.25
C ARG A 729 22.15 30.69 11.16
N ILE A 730 21.43 30.30 10.11
CA ILE A 730 20.91 31.22 9.08
C ILE A 730 19.60 31.84 9.58
N PRO A 731 19.55 33.14 9.93
CA PRO A 731 18.44 33.70 10.72
C PRO A 731 17.17 34.00 9.93
N LEU A 732 17.21 33.97 8.58
CA LEU A 732 16.16 34.51 7.72
C LEU A 732 14.79 33.85 7.95
N PHE A 733 14.76 32.54 8.10
CA PHE A 733 13.54 31.77 8.29
C PHE A 733 12.85 32.15 9.61
N HIS A 734 13.60 32.13 10.71
CA HIS A 734 13.07 32.50 12.02
C HIS A 734 12.71 33.99 12.12
N ILE A 735 13.43 34.89 11.45
CA ILE A 735 13.04 36.30 11.37
C ILE A 735 11.65 36.42 10.75
N ALA A 736 11.36 35.71 9.66
CA ALA A 736 10.07 35.78 8.99
C ALA A 736 8.93 35.11 9.79
N THR A 737 9.18 33.97 10.43
CA THR A 737 8.13 33.15 11.06
C THR A 737 7.93 33.40 12.55
N THR A 738 8.96 33.82 13.29
CA THR A 738 8.87 34.07 14.74
C THR A 738 8.94 35.56 15.08
N VAL A 739 9.92 36.29 14.57
CA VAL A 739 10.07 37.72 14.87
C VAL A 739 9.02 38.55 14.14
N GLY A 740 8.73 38.23 12.88
CA GLY A 740 7.75 38.92 12.03
C GLY A 740 6.35 39.01 12.65
N PRO A 741 5.71 37.90 13.01
CA PRO A 741 4.39 37.93 13.64
C PRO A 741 4.37 38.68 14.97
N CYS A 742 5.40 38.55 15.80
CA CYS A 742 5.51 39.30 17.06
C CYS A 742 5.56 40.82 16.80
N ALA A 743 6.36 41.26 15.83
CA ALA A 743 6.44 42.66 15.45
C ALA A 743 5.08 43.18 14.92
N ILE A 744 4.38 42.39 14.10
CA ILE A 744 3.04 42.73 13.60
C ILE A 744 2.04 42.85 14.75
N LEU A 745 2.04 41.94 15.72
CA LEU A 745 1.15 42.01 16.88
C LEU A 745 1.38 43.26 17.74
N VAL A 746 2.65 43.65 17.95
CA VAL A 746 3.00 44.89 18.64
C VAL A 746 2.50 46.12 17.88
N VAL A 747 2.58 46.13 16.55
CA VAL A 747 2.04 47.21 15.72
C VAL A 747 0.51 47.23 15.75
N LEU A 748 -0.15 46.07 15.59
CA LEU A 748 -1.62 45.96 15.65
C LEU A 748 -2.17 46.43 17.00
N MET A 749 -1.40 46.28 18.08
CA MET A 749 -1.79 46.83 19.37
C MET A 749 -1.94 48.35 19.35
N THR A 750 -1.14 49.08 18.58
CA THR A 750 -1.29 50.55 18.46
C THR A 750 -2.65 50.95 17.87
N ILE A 751 -3.22 50.11 16.99
CA ILE A 751 -4.54 50.33 16.37
C ILE A 751 -5.65 50.31 17.42
N THR A 752 -5.48 49.60 18.53
CA THR A 752 -6.46 49.60 19.63
C THR A 752 -6.71 51.02 20.18
N PHE A 753 -5.70 51.91 20.15
CA PHE A 753 -5.83 53.31 20.59
C PHE A 753 -6.27 54.27 19.49
N ILE A 754 -6.33 53.81 18.24
CA ILE A 754 -6.84 54.59 17.10
C ILE A 754 -8.34 54.33 16.92
N MET A 755 -8.82 53.16 17.31
CA MET A 755 -10.23 52.78 17.21
C MET A 755 -11.11 53.66 18.11
N PRO A 756 -12.24 54.21 17.59
CA PRO A 756 -13.12 55.09 18.36
C PRO A 756 -13.67 54.37 19.59
N ILE A 757 -13.69 55.09 20.72
CA ILE A 757 -14.09 54.60 22.05
C ILE A 757 -15.55 54.10 22.06
N ASP A 758 -16.40 54.64 21.18
CA ASP A 758 -17.82 54.30 21.09
C ASP A 758 -18.09 52.88 20.56
N LYS A 759 -17.07 52.19 20.03
CA LYS A 759 -17.18 50.80 19.56
C LYS A 759 -16.75 49.83 20.65
N GLY A 760 -17.70 49.05 21.18
CA GLY A 760 -17.48 48.07 22.26
C GLY A 760 -16.48 46.94 21.96
N ASP A 761 -16.07 46.76 20.70
CA ASP A 761 -15.17 45.66 20.27
C ASP A 761 -13.69 45.90 20.59
N ARG A 762 -13.34 47.11 21.07
CA ARG A 762 -11.95 47.54 21.31
C ARG A 762 -11.21 46.69 22.36
N ILE A 763 -11.86 46.36 23.48
CA ILE A 763 -11.25 45.55 24.54
C ILE A 763 -11.07 44.11 24.06
N ALA A 764 -12.06 43.57 23.34
CA ALA A 764 -11.99 42.22 22.77
C ALA A 764 -10.79 42.11 21.81
N PHE A 765 -10.61 43.09 20.91
CA PHE A 765 -9.46 43.14 20.02
C PHE A 765 -8.13 43.18 20.79
N GLY A 766 -8.00 44.06 21.78
CA GLY A 766 -6.79 44.14 22.62
C GLY A 766 -6.46 42.84 23.38
N VAL A 767 -7.47 42.17 23.95
CA VAL A 767 -7.28 40.88 24.65
C VAL A 767 -6.88 39.77 23.68
N THR A 768 -7.42 39.74 22.45
CA THR A 768 -7.03 38.74 21.44
C THR A 768 -5.57 38.89 20.99
N ILE A 769 -5.07 40.13 20.85
CA ILE A 769 -3.65 40.38 20.55
C ILE A 769 -2.78 39.93 21.72
N GLN A 770 -3.19 40.21 22.97
CA GLN A 770 -2.49 39.74 24.16
C GLN A 770 -2.39 38.21 24.22
N LEU A 771 -3.48 37.49 23.93
CA LEU A 771 -3.48 36.02 23.88
C LEU A 771 -2.57 35.50 22.76
N SER A 772 -2.60 36.14 21.59
CA SER A 772 -1.74 35.78 20.45
C SER A 772 -0.25 35.98 20.76
N MET A 773 0.08 37.00 21.56
CA MET A 773 1.45 37.23 22.05
C MET A 773 1.89 36.16 23.06
N VAL A 774 0.98 35.67 23.92
CA VAL A 774 1.25 34.53 24.82
C VAL A 774 1.54 33.25 24.03
N VAL A 775 0.76 32.97 22.98
CA VAL A 775 1.01 31.80 22.10
C VAL A 775 2.39 31.89 21.45
N SER A 776 2.79 33.09 21.01
CA SER A 776 4.11 33.32 20.41
C SER A 776 5.25 33.10 21.42
N LEU A 777 5.06 33.47 22.69
CA LEU A 777 6.03 33.18 23.76
C LEU A 777 6.18 31.67 24.01
N VAL A 778 5.07 30.94 24.11
CA VAL A 778 5.07 29.49 24.33
C VAL A 778 5.84 28.79 23.21
N PHE A 779 5.63 29.20 21.96
CA PHE A 779 6.37 28.66 20.82
C PHE A 779 7.89 28.87 20.96
N VAL A 780 8.33 30.09 21.29
CA VAL A 780 9.78 30.40 21.45
C VAL A 780 10.41 29.58 22.59
N THR A 781 9.68 29.35 23.68
CA THR A 781 10.18 28.57 24.82
C THR A 781 10.20 27.05 24.59
N GLU A 782 9.45 26.53 23.62
CA GLU A 782 9.44 25.10 23.29
C GLU A 782 10.61 24.68 22.38
N VAL A 783 11.06 25.60 21.51
CA VAL A 783 12.12 25.36 20.52
C VAL A 783 13.52 25.48 21.14
N LEU A 784 13.73 26.39 22.09
CA LEU A 784 15.06 26.69 22.63
C LEU A 784 15.35 25.95 23.95
N PRO A 785 16.61 25.54 24.19
CA PRO A 785 16.99 24.87 25.44
C PRO A 785 16.90 25.83 26.64
N VAL A 786 16.35 25.32 27.76
CA VAL A 786 16.18 26.08 29.01
C VAL A 786 17.40 25.88 29.90
N LYS A 787 18.57 26.41 29.51
CA LYS A 787 19.75 26.44 30.40
C LYS A 787 20.26 27.86 30.61
N GLY A 788 20.25 28.26 31.88
CA GLY A 788 21.04 29.36 32.44
C GLY A 788 20.57 30.78 32.14
N GLN A 789 20.06 31.08 30.94
CA GLN A 789 19.66 32.43 30.53
C GLN A 789 18.45 32.39 29.58
N LEU A 790 17.53 33.34 29.73
CA LEU A 790 16.40 33.51 28.81
C LEU A 790 16.91 34.16 27.51
N PRO A 791 16.47 33.69 26.32
CA PRO A 791 16.77 34.34 25.05
C PRO A 791 16.34 35.82 25.06
N PHE A 792 17.09 36.68 24.36
CA PHE A 792 16.76 38.09 24.23
C PHE A 792 15.33 38.31 23.71
N LEU A 793 14.94 37.56 22.67
CA LEU A 793 13.62 37.63 22.05
C LEU A 793 12.50 37.28 23.06
N ALA A 794 12.68 36.22 23.85
CA ALA A 794 11.70 35.82 24.87
C ALA A 794 11.54 36.90 25.96
N THR A 795 12.65 37.49 26.39
CA THR A 795 12.64 38.59 27.37
C THR A 795 11.92 39.82 26.81
N LEU A 796 12.17 40.16 25.54
CA LEU A 796 11.48 41.25 24.85
C LEU A 796 9.99 41.00 24.74
N ILE A 797 9.57 39.78 24.37
CA ILE A 797 8.16 39.39 24.29
C ILE A 797 7.47 39.54 25.66
N VAL A 798 8.11 39.11 26.75
CA VAL A 798 7.57 39.24 28.11
C VAL A 798 7.40 40.70 28.52
N VAL A 799 8.38 41.56 28.23
CA VAL A 799 8.30 43.00 28.51
C VAL A 799 7.19 43.66 27.69
N CYS A 800 7.11 43.37 26.39
CA CYS A 800 6.04 43.87 25.52
C CYS A 800 4.66 43.42 25.99
N MET A 801 4.49 42.15 26.36
CA MET A 801 3.24 41.60 26.89
C MET A 801 2.82 42.30 28.20
N GLY A 802 3.77 42.58 29.10
CA GLY A 802 3.51 43.34 30.32
C GLY A 802 3.05 44.77 30.04
N LEU A 803 3.72 45.46 29.11
CA LEU A 803 3.33 46.80 28.66
C LEU A 803 1.93 46.79 28.02
N MET A 804 1.66 45.85 27.12
CA MET A 804 0.36 45.69 26.46
C MET A 804 -0.77 45.50 27.49
N GLY A 805 -0.59 44.63 28.47
CA GLY A 805 -1.57 44.42 29.55
C GLY A 805 -1.81 45.68 30.39
N LEU A 806 -0.74 46.42 30.73
CA LEU A 806 -0.82 47.67 31.50
C LEU A 806 -1.58 48.76 30.72
N PHE A 807 -1.32 48.91 29.43
CA PHE A 807 -2.05 49.89 28.63
C PHE A 807 -3.50 49.47 28.35
N LEU A 808 -3.82 48.17 28.22
CA LEU A 808 -5.22 47.71 28.18
C LEU A 808 -5.97 48.04 29.47
N PHE A 809 -5.31 47.90 30.62
CA PHE A 809 -5.90 48.30 31.90
C PHE A 809 -6.22 49.82 31.92
N PHE A 810 -5.32 50.66 31.40
CA PHE A 810 -5.62 52.08 31.23
C PHE A 810 -6.77 52.35 30.25
N THR A 811 -6.87 51.61 29.13
CA THR A 811 -8.01 51.76 28.21
C THR A 811 -9.35 51.43 28.87
N MET A 812 -9.40 50.41 29.73
CA MET A 812 -10.59 50.11 30.52
C MET A 812 -10.95 51.28 31.44
N GLY A 813 -9.95 51.87 32.10
CA GLY A 813 -10.14 53.09 32.90
C GLY A 813 -10.67 54.28 32.08
N ILE A 814 -10.17 54.48 30.85
CA ILE A 814 -10.64 55.55 29.95
C ILE A 814 -12.08 55.32 29.52
N ILE A 815 -12.47 54.08 29.20
CA ILE A 815 -13.87 53.74 28.86
C ILE A 815 -14.80 54.03 30.06
N THR A 816 -14.40 53.65 31.27
CA THR A 816 -15.21 53.97 32.48
C THR A 816 -15.31 55.47 32.77
N LEU A 817 -14.36 56.29 32.29
CA LEU A 817 -14.41 57.74 32.39
C LEU A 817 -15.25 58.37 31.27
N HIS A 818 -15.28 57.77 30.09
CA HIS A 818 -16.10 58.20 28.96
C HIS A 818 -17.60 58.14 29.28
N ASP A 819 -18.03 57.07 29.94
CA ASP A 819 -19.45 56.84 30.29
C ASP A 819 -19.94 57.64 31.51
N LYS A 820 -19.09 58.49 32.11
CA LYS A 820 -19.50 59.37 33.22
C LYS A 820 -20.19 60.64 32.73
N GLU A 821 -21.36 60.91 33.27
CA GLU A 821 -22.10 62.16 33.05
C GLU A 821 -21.72 63.22 34.11
N GLY A 822 -21.39 64.45 33.68
CA GLY A 822 -21.08 65.57 34.56
C GLY A 822 -20.14 66.61 33.93
N SER A 823 -19.91 67.74 34.62
CA SER A 823 -18.93 68.75 34.18
C SER A 823 -17.62 68.61 34.96
N LEU A 824 -16.49 68.62 34.27
CA LEU A 824 -15.16 68.56 34.88
C LEU A 824 -14.88 69.78 35.78
N SER A 825 -14.03 69.58 36.80
CA SER A 825 -13.58 70.69 37.66
C SER A 825 -12.82 71.75 36.84
N PRO A 826 -12.84 73.04 37.23
CA PRO A 826 -12.22 74.12 36.45
C PRO A 826 -10.71 73.93 36.22
N MET A 827 -10.02 73.39 37.23
CA MET A 827 -8.58 73.09 37.15
C MET A 827 -8.28 71.95 36.18
N SER A 828 -9.11 70.90 36.17
CA SER A 828 -8.92 69.76 35.26
C SER A 828 -9.28 70.12 33.82
N LYS A 829 -10.26 71.00 33.58
CA LYS A 829 -10.55 71.49 32.22
C LYS A 829 -9.36 72.23 31.62
N THR A 830 -8.79 73.18 32.37
CA THR A 830 -7.64 73.97 31.91
C THR A 830 -6.41 73.08 31.67
N PHE A 831 -6.14 72.12 32.55
CA PHE A 831 -4.98 71.25 32.40
C PHE A 831 -5.13 70.26 31.24
N PHE A 832 -6.21 69.49 31.20
CA PHE A 832 -6.38 68.41 30.23
C PHE A 832 -6.86 68.89 28.86
N LEU A 833 -7.86 69.78 28.81
CA LEU A 833 -8.50 70.18 27.55
C LEU A 833 -7.78 71.33 26.83
N GLN A 834 -6.94 72.09 27.55
CA GLN A 834 -6.20 73.22 26.97
C GLN A 834 -4.69 72.96 26.88
N TYR A 835 -4.01 72.64 27.98
CA TYR A 835 -2.56 72.40 27.93
C TYR A 835 -2.20 71.05 27.29
N MET A 836 -2.85 69.96 27.73
CA MET A 836 -2.50 68.63 27.27
C MET A 836 -3.02 68.33 25.85
N ALA A 837 -4.19 68.84 25.49
CA ALA A 837 -4.69 68.78 24.11
C ALA A 837 -3.78 69.53 23.11
N LYS A 838 -3.27 70.72 23.48
CA LYS A 838 -2.27 71.45 22.67
C LYS A 838 -0.95 70.70 22.55
N PHE A 839 -0.48 70.08 23.64
CA PHE A 839 0.73 69.25 23.62
C PHE A 839 0.61 68.04 22.69
N LEU A 840 -0.60 67.47 22.59
CA LEU A 840 -0.92 66.31 21.75
C LEU A 840 -1.44 66.69 20.33
N LEU A 841 -1.26 67.94 19.90
CA LEU A 841 -1.68 68.45 18.57
C LEU A 841 -3.20 68.37 18.27
N LEU A 842 -4.06 68.31 19.29
CA LEU A 842 -5.52 68.24 19.15
C LEU A 842 -6.23 69.61 19.11
N GLY A 843 -5.49 70.73 19.19
CA GLY A 843 -6.04 72.09 19.24
C GLY A 843 -6.55 72.51 20.63
N ASP A 844 -7.12 73.73 20.73
CA ASP A 844 -7.80 74.20 21.96
C ASP A 844 -9.27 73.80 21.93
N LEU A 845 -9.65 72.81 22.74
CA LEU A 845 -11.00 72.25 22.71
C LEU A 845 -11.99 73.03 23.61
N THR A 846 -11.58 74.21 24.11
CA THR A 846 -12.40 75.07 24.99
C THR A 846 -13.00 76.30 24.30
N GLU A 847 -12.59 76.63 23.06
CA GLU A 847 -13.17 77.73 22.30
C GLU A 847 -14.46 77.29 21.59
N LYS A 848 -15.60 77.81 22.04
CA LYS A 848 -16.82 77.89 21.22
C LYS A 848 -16.62 79.01 20.19
N GLU A 849 -16.58 78.67 18.91
CA GLU A 849 -16.60 79.68 17.83
C GLU A 849 -17.92 80.45 17.86
N ALA A 850 -17.81 81.77 18.00
CA ALA A 850 -18.88 82.73 17.79
C ALA A 850 -18.44 83.71 16.69
N ALA A 851 -19.43 84.10 15.87
CA ALA A 851 -19.46 85.15 14.84
C ALA A 851 -19.01 84.73 13.42
N SER A 852 -19.68 85.12 12.33
CA SER A 852 -21.03 85.63 12.05
C SER A 852 -21.11 85.83 10.53
N GLU A 853 -22.33 85.83 10.02
CA GLU A 853 -22.78 86.32 8.71
C GLU A 853 -21.95 87.45 8.07
N ASP A 854 -21.65 87.32 6.77
CA ASP A 854 -21.86 88.35 5.74
C ASP A 854 -21.75 87.72 4.33
N GLY A 855 -22.71 88.04 3.46
CA GLY A 855 -23.01 87.30 2.22
C GLY A 855 -22.56 87.92 0.90
N GLU A 856 -22.95 87.19 -0.18
CA GLU A 856 -23.03 87.52 -1.62
C GLU A 856 -21.71 87.78 -2.37
N ALA A 857 -21.44 87.36 -3.61
CA ALA A 857 -22.07 86.56 -4.69
C ALA A 857 -20.95 86.36 -5.76
N GLY A 858 -20.90 85.42 -6.71
CA GLY A 858 -21.69 84.28 -7.17
C GLY A 858 -21.08 83.74 -8.48
N LEU A 859 -21.26 82.45 -8.81
CA LEU A 859 -21.39 81.97 -10.20
C LEU A 859 -22.14 80.62 -10.20
N THR A 860 -23.17 80.55 -11.02
CA THR A 860 -24.30 79.61 -10.99
C THR A 860 -24.04 78.25 -11.65
N VAL A 861 -24.53 77.15 -11.04
CA VAL A 861 -25.20 76.04 -11.74
C VAL A 861 -26.42 75.58 -10.91
N ARG A 862 -27.50 75.35 -11.65
CA ARG A 862 -28.91 75.15 -11.26
C ARG A 862 -29.21 73.82 -10.53
N THR A 863 -30.13 73.93 -9.57
CA THR A 863 -31.29 73.08 -9.23
C THR A 863 -31.24 71.58 -9.53
N LEU A 864 -31.64 70.76 -8.56
CA LEU A 864 -32.87 69.94 -8.63
C LEU A 864 -33.24 69.36 -7.25
N ALA A 865 -34.47 69.63 -6.81
CA ALA A 865 -35.18 68.97 -5.72
C ALA A 865 -36.50 68.43 -6.29
N TYR A 866 -36.99 67.29 -5.76
CA TYR A 866 -38.39 66.78 -5.87
C TYR A 866 -38.92 66.49 -7.30
N ARG A 867 -39.82 65.53 -7.61
CA ARG A 867 -40.48 64.39 -6.94
C ARG A 867 -41.34 63.66 -8.01
N GLU A 868 -41.72 62.41 -7.70
CA GLU A 868 -42.86 61.59 -8.19
C GLU A 868 -42.64 60.49 -9.27
N ARG A 869 -42.78 59.24 -8.80
CA ARG A 869 -43.80 58.21 -9.13
C ARG A 869 -43.72 57.34 -10.42
N THR A 870 -43.95 56.05 -10.15
CA THR A 870 -44.62 54.99 -10.96
C THR A 870 -43.95 54.40 -12.21
N ASP A 871 -43.59 53.12 -12.06
CA ASP A 871 -44.05 51.93 -12.82
C ASP A 871 -43.86 51.84 -14.35
N ARG A 872 -43.41 50.62 -14.72
CA ARG A 872 -43.57 49.87 -15.98
C ARG A 872 -42.54 49.89 -17.12
N ASP A 873 -42.14 48.64 -17.40
CA ASP A 873 -41.96 47.94 -18.67
C ASP A 873 -40.56 47.83 -19.32
N VAL A 874 -40.17 46.55 -19.44
CA VAL A 874 -39.04 45.85 -20.09
C VAL A 874 -39.34 45.77 -21.62
N PRO A 875 -38.36 45.78 -22.57
CA PRO A 875 -37.71 44.52 -22.97
C PRO A 875 -36.26 44.56 -23.53
N ALA A 876 -35.61 43.39 -23.38
CA ALA A 876 -34.65 42.66 -24.26
C ALA A 876 -33.47 43.44 -24.88
N ASP A 877 -32.24 42.95 -24.94
CA ASP A 877 -31.81 41.62 -25.41
C ASP A 877 -30.27 41.50 -25.21
N GLY A 878 -29.71 40.29 -25.18
CA GLY A 878 -28.31 40.04 -25.56
C GLY A 878 -27.31 39.56 -24.49
N MET A 879 -26.82 38.34 -24.70
CA MET A 879 -25.90 37.50 -23.93
C MET A 879 -24.40 37.87 -23.98
N ALA A 880 -23.63 37.10 -23.17
CA ALA A 880 -22.21 36.68 -23.31
C ALA A 880 -21.16 37.63 -22.69
N GLU A 881 -20.05 37.20 -22.08
CA GLU A 881 -19.49 35.93 -21.61
C GLU A 881 -18.18 36.31 -20.88
N VAL A 882 -17.74 35.47 -19.96
CA VAL A 882 -16.46 35.53 -19.22
C VAL A 882 -15.31 35.07 -20.15
N ASP A 883 -14.15 35.76 -20.16
CA ASP A 883 -12.86 35.04 -20.10
C ASP A 883 -11.65 35.93 -19.76
N GLY A 884 -10.59 35.28 -19.26
CA GLY A 884 -9.55 35.83 -18.40
C GLY A 884 -8.30 36.44 -19.04
N LYS A 885 -7.43 37.02 -18.19
CA LYS A 885 -6.01 36.64 -18.05
C LYS A 885 -5.25 37.38 -16.92
N SER A 886 -4.85 36.58 -15.93
CA SER A 886 -3.53 36.37 -15.28
C SER A 886 -2.47 37.50 -15.12
N PRO A 887 -1.66 37.49 -14.02
CA PRO A 887 -0.87 38.60 -13.52
C PRO A 887 0.63 38.52 -13.88
N ALA A 888 1.25 39.68 -14.13
CA ALA A 888 2.69 39.83 -14.36
C ALA A 888 3.37 40.83 -13.40
N ALA A 889 2.73 41.20 -12.29
CA ALA A 889 3.19 42.30 -11.42
C ALA A 889 3.62 41.90 -10.00
N LEU A 890 3.91 40.62 -9.76
CA LEU A 890 4.41 40.13 -8.45
C LEU A 890 5.86 39.63 -8.49
N SER A 891 6.47 39.54 -9.67
CA SER A 891 7.85 39.06 -9.85
C SER A 891 8.90 40.17 -9.67
N GLU A 892 8.53 41.44 -9.83
CA GLU A 892 9.49 42.56 -9.82
C GLU A 892 9.79 43.05 -8.38
N THR A 893 8.87 42.84 -7.44
CA THR A 893 9.00 43.32 -6.04
C THR A 893 9.88 42.42 -5.17
N ILE A 894 10.03 41.14 -5.53
CA ILE A 894 10.81 40.17 -4.75
C ILE A 894 12.32 40.28 -5.04
N ARG A 895 12.73 40.95 -6.12
CA ARG A 895 14.13 41.08 -6.54
C ARG A 895 14.91 42.23 -5.89
N GLN A 896 14.34 42.93 -4.90
CA GLN A 896 14.98 44.10 -4.25
C GLN A 896 15.35 43.90 -2.76
N LEU A 897 15.13 42.73 -2.17
CA LEU A 897 15.46 42.45 -0.77
C LEU A 897 16.78 41.66 -0.61
N SER A 898 17.89 42.23 -1.10
CA SER A 898 19.24 41.80 -0.70
C SER A 898 20.09 43.03 -0.33
N GLY A 899 20.22 43.30 0.97
CA GLY A 899 21.06 44.37 1.51
C GLY A 899 21.05 44.40 3.05
N PRO A 900 22.08 44.97 3.71
CA PRO A 900 22.32 44.80 5.14
C PRO A 900 21.33 45.55 6.04
N LEU A 901 21.28 45.14 7.32
CA LEU A 901 20.38 45.54 8.41
C LEU A 901 20.13 47.06 8.63
N THR A 902 20.85 47.95 7.95
CA THR A 902 20.68 49.41 8.07
C THR A 902 19.46 49.96 7.33
N ARG A 903 18.77 49.15 6.51
CA ARG A 903 17.55 49.54 5.77
C ARG A 903 16.24 49.32 6.53
N MET A 904 16.23 48.50 7.59
CA MET A 904 15.00 48.18 8.33
C MET A 904 14.56 49.36 9.23
N GLU A 905 15.54 50.12 9.74
CA GLU A 905 15.32 51.33 10.54
C GLU A 905 14.69 52.47 9.70
N THR A 906 15.05 52.56 8.42
CA THR A 906 14.53 53.56 7.48
C THR A 906 13.12 53.22 6.98
N ALA A 907 12.82 51.93 6.76
CA ALA A 907 11.50 51.47 6.33
C ALA A 907 10.44 51.55 7.45
N MET A 908 10.83 51.35 8.71
CA MET A 908 9.93 51.51 9.87
C MET A 908 9.60 52.98 10.14
N SER A 909 10.53 53.89 9.86
CA SER A 909 10.33 55.34 10.01
C SER A 909 9.46 55.94 8.90
N SER A 910 9.58 55.46 7.66
CA SER A 910 8.75 55.94 6.54
C SER A 910 7.30 55.44 6.63
N GLY A 911 7.09 54.18 7.02
CA GLY A 911 5.75 53.62 7.24
C GLY A 911 4.98 54.35 8.35
N PHE A 912 5.69 54.82 9.39
CA PHE A 912 5.09 55.63 10.46
C PHE A 912 4.65 57.03 10.00
N ARG A 913 5.35 57.66 9.04
CA ARG A 913 4.93 58.96 8.48
C ARG A 913 3.74 58.84 7.55
N ASP A 914 3.71 57.79 6.73
CA ASP A 914 2.59 57.56 5.80
C ASP A 914 1.31 57.17 6.57
N LEU A 915 1.41 56.42 7.67
CA LEU A 915 0.26 56.12 8.53
C LEU A 915 -0.30 57.37 9.23
N ILE A 916 0.56 58.34 9.59
CA ILE A 916 0.14 59.62 10.17
C ILE A 916 -0.60 60.48 9.14
N SER A 917 -0.20 60.42 7.85
CA SER A 917 -0.87 61.18 6.78
C SER A 917 -2.27 60.66 6.42
N ILE A 918 -2.56 59.37 6.68
CA ILE A 918 -3.86 58.75 6.42
C ILE A 918 -4.88 59.07 7.55
N ILE A 919 -4.41 59.61 8.69
CA ILE A 919 -5.24 59.89 9.87
C ILE A 919 -6.00 61.23 9.75
N GLU A 920 -5.69 62.10 8.78
CA GLU A 920 -6.29 63.45 8.70
C GLU A 920 -7.64 63.56 7.96
N ASP A 921 -8.17 62.51 7.30
CA ASP A 921 -9.33 62.68 6.39
C ASP A 921 -10.67 62.06 6.83
N GLN A 922 -10.82 61.60 8.08
CA GLN A 922 -12.12 61.09 8.56
C GLN A 922 -12.48 61.55 9.98
N ALA A 923 -12.95 62.79 10.12
CA ALA A 923 -13.78 63.19 11.27
C ALA A 923 -14.60 64.47 11.01
N MET A 924 -15.56 64.45 10.07
CA MET A 924 -16.58 65.51 9.99
C MET A 924 -17.95 64.90 9.67
N LYS A 925 -18.73 64.64 10.73
CA LYS A 925 -20.19 64.88 10.85
C LYS A 925 -20.77 64.09 12.04
N ASN A 926 -21.04 64.80 13.13
CA ASN A 926 -22.29 64.72 13.89
C ASN A 926 -22.20 65.73 15.05
N GLU A 927 -22.98 66.81 14.94
CA GLU A 927 -23.23 67.75 16.04
C GLU A 927 -24.20 67.10 17.03
N GLN A 928 -23.69 66.70 18.19
CA GLN A 928 -24.47 66.46 19.40
C GLN A 928 -23.63 66.99 20.57
N GLU A 929 -24.22 67.70 21.53
CA GLU A 929 -23.50 68.30 22.66
C GLU A 929 -22.57 67.29 23.36
N ILE A 930 -21.27 67.43 23.13
CA ILE A 930 -20.22 66.52 23.62
C ILE A 930 -19.95 66.83 25.10
N SER A 931 -20.18 65.86 26.00
CA SER A 931 -19.87 65.96 27.43
C SER A 931 -18.37 66.19 27.66
N ASP A 932 -17.99 67.05 28.62
CA ASP A 932 -16.59 67.35 28.94
C ASP A 932 -15.76 66.07 29.22
N TYR A 933 -16.38 65.02 29.77
CA TYR A 933 -15.74 63.72 30.03
C TYR A 933 -15.43 62.93 28.76
N THR A 934 -16.26 63.03 27.72
CA THR A 934 -15.99 62.38 26.42
C THR A 934 -14.82 63.04 25.69
N LEU A 935 -14.69 64.36 25.82
CA LEU A 935 -13.56 65.13 25.31
C LEU A 935 -12.27 64.80 26.09
N LEU A 936 -12.36 64.70 27.42
CA LEU A 936 -11.24 64.27 28.28
C LEU A 936 -10.78 62.84 27.96
N ALA A 937 -11.72 61.92 27.74
CA ALA A 937 -11.41 60.54 27.36
C ALA A 937 -10.62 60.48 26.04
N ARG A 938 -10.97 61.30 25.04
CA ARG A 938 -10.21 61.41 23.78
C ARG A 938 -8.78 61.92 23.99
N VAL A 939 -8.59 62.91 24.86
CA VAL A 939 -7.24 63.45 25.17
C VAL A 939 -6.40 62.41 25.91
N LEU A 940 -6.98 61.72 26.91
CA LEU A 940 -6.30 60.66 27.65
C LEU A 940 -5.94 59.47 26.77
N ASP A 941 -6.78 59.13 25.81
CA ASP A 941 -6.55 58.03 24.89
C ASP A 941 -5.36 58.30 23.94
N ARG A 942 -5.27 59.52 23.41
CA ARG A 942 -4.15 59.97 22.59
C ARG A 942 -2.86 60.09 23.41
N LEU A 943 -2.95 60.47 24.68
CA LEU A 943 -1.80 60.43 25.60
C LEU A 943 -1.30 58.99 25.80
N CYS A 944 -2.21 58.05 26.03
CA CYS A 944 -1.87 56.62 26.19
C CYS A 944 -1.22 56.05 24.92
N LEU A 945 -1.69 56.42 23.72
CA LEU A 945 -1.04 56.05 22.46
C LEU A 945 0.42 56.53 22.41
N VAL A 946 0.66 57.81 22.70
CA VAL A 946 2.01 58.39 22.66
C VAL A 946 2.93 57.72 23.68
N LEU A 947 2.44 57.52 24.92
CA LEU A 947 3.18 56.84 25.97
C LEU A 947 3.47 55.38 25.64
N TYR A 948 2.54 54.67 24.99
CA TYR A 948 2.72 53.30 24.56
C TYR A 948 3.82 53.18 23.49
N VAL A 949 3.78 54.04 22.47
CA VAL A 949 4.80 54.07 21.40
C VAL A 949 6.19 54.38 21.96
N ILE A 950 6.29 55.37 22.87
CA ILE A 950 7.55 55.68 23.56
C ILE A 950 8.02 54.48 24.41
N SER A 951 7.12 53.83 25.14
CA SER A 951 7.46 52.68 25.98
C SER A 951 7.99 51.50 25.16
N ILE A 952 7.41 51.22 24.00
CA ILE A 952 7.92 50.18 23.08
C ILE A 952 9.30 50.57 22.52
N ALA A 953 9.45 51.82 22.07
CA ALA A 953 10.71 52.31 21.51
C ALA A 953 11.87 52.23 22.52
N VAL A 954 11.58 52.41 23.81
CA VAL A 954 12.55 52.27 24.92
C VAL A 954 12.75 50.81 25.34
N ALA A 955 11.74 49.95 25.20
CA ALA A 955 11.82 48.56 25.61
C ALA A 955 12.91 47.78 24.87
N VAL A 956 13.05 47.97 23.56
CA VAL A 956 14.05 47.27 22.72
C VAL A 956 15.51 47.53 23.17
N PRO A 957 15.99 48.78 23.33
CA PRO A 957 17.35 49.03 23.81
C PRO A 957 17.54 48.65 25.29
N MET A 958 16.51 48.77 26.14
CA MET A 958 16.61 48.34 27.54
C MET A 958 16.78 46.82 27.69
N THR A 959 16.04 46.03 26.91
CA THR A 959 16.17 44.57 26.97
C THR A 959 17.52 44.08 26.45
N MET A 960 18.15 44.84 25.54
CA MET A 960 19.51 44.53 25.08
C MET A 960 20.53 44.77 26.18
N HIS A 961 20.35 45.82 26.99
CA HIS A 961 21.26 46.16 28.09
C HIS A 961 21.09 45.28 29.32
N LEU A 962 19.89 44.72 29.54
CA LEU A 962 19.61 43.77 30.62
C LEU A 962 20.17 42.37 30.36
N GLY A 963 20.50 42.07 29.10
CA GLY A 963 20.94 40.75 28.65
C GLY A 963 22.45 40.59 28.43
N THR A 964 23.20 41.70 28.40
CA THR A 964 24.68 41.74 28.52
C THR A 964 25.09 41.70 29.98
#